data_AF-A0AAU8FH39-F1
#
_entry.id   AF-A0AAU8FH39-F1
#
_cell.length_a   1.000
_cell.length_b   1.000
_cell.length_c   1.000
_cell.angle_alpha   90.00
_cell.angle_beta   90.00
_cell.angle_gamma   90.00
#
_symmetry.space_group_name_H-M   'P 1'
#
loop_
_entity.id
_entity.type
_entity.pdbx_description
1 polymer ?
#
loop_
_entity_poly.entity_id
_entity_poly.type
_entity_poly.pdbx_seq_one_letter_code
_entity_poly.pdbx_strand_id
1 'polypeptide(L)'
;MRTSFLLFFFWLAGRAYGQVCQPDPATPDIAALEGRSAKARIDGASLRVMASDNFDVTYDRCEWEVDPAVSYIKGMVTTHFVMNADGADITLDLTSALTVSSVRQRGNDVAFVHAGDALTITLQNPLSQGARDSVTISYEGTPSAANSAFIVSTHGSPVTPVLWTLSEPYGSRDWWPCKNGLDDKADSIDIYITHPAIYKAASNGLLKSETAVAGSKTRTHWQHRYPIASYLVAMAVTNYNVLDNNVMIGGTNVPFKTYYYPESQLTFQNGAQNALNAMVQFSSLFGDYPFKNEKYGHVQFGWGGGMEHQTCSFMVNMNETLVAHELAHQWFGDKVTCGAWQDIWLNEGFATHLASIYMETKYPANTKTTRTNEINTITSQPGGSVWVDNVSDVNRIFSNRLSYLKGSHLLYMLRWILGDATFFTAVNNYLSDPALAYGYATTADLKSHLEAASGKDLTYFFDQWFTGQGYPSYQVEWYPVGNSVQVRLNQTQSHASVGFFRLPVPLLFRNTNTNQQKLVVFDHTSDGQLFADNLGFEATEVLLDPDVWLITRNNTLTKTSGPLPVVFSRFSIECRGNSPRLCWQTTEEVNADYFEIEQSTDARQWKTVGRVQAVGNSRVTNDYFFDTEGALSQGYFRIRETDMDGKMQGTRIIAAKCGAGNESWKVYPNPVRDVFTLSNSLGKPVAGELLLFDVRGNRVLLESSSPAGDRRNFNVQHLRPGLYSLPSGAGREGFRILKE
;
A
#
# COMPACT_ATOMS: atom_id res chain seq x y z
N MET A 1 17.08 58.68 -53.04
CA MET A 1 17.70 57.42 -53.51
C MET A 1 17.50 56.38 -52.43
N ARG A 2 16.57 55.44 -52.64
CA ARG A 2 16.29 54.33 -51.72
C ARG A 2 16.99 53.09 -52.26
N THR A 3 17.84 52.48 -51.45
CA THR A 3 18.56 51.25 -51.77
C THR A 3 17.73 50.05 -51.32
N SER A 4 17.39 49.19 -52.27
CA SER A 4 16.61 47.97 -52.10
C SER A 4 17.49 46.81 -51.61
N PHE A 5 17.04 46.09 -50.58
CA PHE A 5 17.47 44.72 -50.30
C PHE A 5 16.28 43.79 -50.52
N LEU A 6 16.41 42.85 -51.46
CA LEU A 6 15.47 41.76 -51.66
C LEU A 6 15.72 40.68 -50.59
N LEU A 7 14.67 40.33 -49.84
CA LEU A 7 14.61 39.14 -49.00
C LEU A 7 13.49 38.25 -49.52
N PHE A 8 13.86 37.08 -50.06
CA PHE A 8 12.95 36.01 -50.45
C PHE A 8 12.34 35.36 -49.20
N PHE A 9 11.02 35.45 -49.04
CA PHE A 9 10.27 34.63 -48.08
C PHE A 9 9.92 33.29 -48.74
N PHE A 10 10.50 32.20 -48.27
CA PHE A 10 9.97 30.85 -48.50
C PHE A 10 8.82 30.59 -47.52
N TRP A 11 7.63 30.33 -48.06
CA TRP A 11 6.49 29.81 -47.32
C TRP A 11 6.71 28.30 -47.09
N LEU A 12 6.96 27.90 -45.84
CA LEU A 12 6.84 26.50 -45.41
C LEU A 12 5.56 26.40 -44.57
N ALA A 13 4.51 25.85 -45.17
CA ALA A 13 3.29 25.45 -44.49
C ALA A 13 3.59 24.22 -43.62
N GLY A 14 3.94 24.44 -42.35
CA GLY A 14 3.92 23.41 -41.32
C GLY A 14 2.51 23.25 -40.76
N ARG A 15 1.92 22.06 -40.90
CA ARG A 15 0.70 21.69 -40.16
C ARG A 15 1.05 21.61 -38.68
N ALA A 16 0.58 22.57 -37.89
CA ALA A 16 0.57 22.46 -36.43
C ALA A 16 -0.52 21.44 -36.05
N TYR A 17 -0.10 20.26 -35.56
CA TYR A 17 -0.99 19.40 -34.79
C TYR A 17 -1.00 19.92 -33.36
N GLY A 18 -2.01 20.73 -33.04
CA GLY A 18 -2.38 20.98 -31.64
C GLY A 18 -2.98 19.71 -31.07
N GLN A 19 -2.27 19.01 -30.19
CA GLN A 19 -2.87 18.00 -29.33
C GLN A 19 -3.80 18.72 -28.34
N VAL A 20 -5.11 18.58 -28.57
CA VAL A 20 -6.12 18.87 -27.57
C VAL A 20 -5.96 17.80 -26.49
N CYS A 21 -5.44 18.21 -25.33
CA CYS A 21 -5.38 17.37 -24.14
C CYS A 21 -6.83 17.03 -23.74
N GLN A 22 -7.19 15.74 -23.79
CA GLN A 22 -8.47 15.29 -23.25
C GLN A 22 -8.45 15.39 -21.73
N PRO A 23 -9.59 15.72 -21.08
CA PRO A 23 -9.67 15.67 -19.63
C PRO A 23 -9.51 14.23 -19.14
N ASP A 24 -8.64 14.11 -18.14
CA ASP A 24 -8.24 12.92 -17.40
C ASP A 24 -9.45 12.11 -16.87
N PRO A 25 -9.57 10.79 -17.16
CA PRO A 25 -10.61 9.94 -16.62
C PRO A 25 -10.31 9.36 -15.21
N ALA A 26 -9.40 9.94 -14.42
CA ALA A 26 -9.06 9.44 -13.07
C ALA A 26 -10.11 9.69 -11.95
N THR A 27 -11.23 10.36 -12.21
CA THR A 27 -12.17 10.77 -11.14
C THR A 27 -13.09 9.67 -10.55
N PRO A 28 -13.51 8.61 -11.28
CA PRO A 28 -14.41 7.59 -10.71
C PRO A 28 -13.71 6.59 -9.77
N ASP A 29 -12.41 6.34 -10.00
CA ASP A 29 -11.65 5.36 -9.20
C ASP A 29 -11.21 5.96 -7.87
N ILE A 30 -10.84 7.25 -7.86
CA ILE A 30 -10.60 8.03 -6.64
C ILE A 30 -11.88 8.08 -5.79
N ALA A 31 -13.04 8.40 -6.36
CA ALA A 31 -14.29 8.43 -5.59
C ALA A 31 -14.73 7.05 -5.04
N ALA A 32 -14.41 5.95 -5.74
CA ALA A 32 -14.68 4.59 -5.27
C ALA A 32 -13.65 4.07 -4.26
N LEU A 33 -12.41 4.58 -4.30
CA LEU A 33 -11.36 4.35 -3.32
C LEU A 33 -11.58 5.21 -2.07
N GLU A 34 -11.95 6.49 -2.22
CA GLU A 34 -12.43 7.38 -1.16
C GLU A 34 -13.71 6.83 -0.54
N GLY A 35 -14.65 6.29 -1.31
CA GLY A 35 -15.87 5.66 -0.78
C GLY A 35 -15.60 4.38 0.01
N ARG A 36 -14.59 3.58 -0.39
CA ARG A 36 -14.14 2.39 0.36
C ARG A 36 -13.27 2.75 1.56
N SER A 37 -12.43 3.78 1.46
CA SER A 37 -11.61 4.33 2.54
C SER A 37 -12.48 5.02 3.58
N ALA A 38 -13.42 5.87 3.18
CA ALA A 38 -14.41 6.49 4.07
C ALA A 38 -15.29 5.44 4.76
N LYS A 39 -15.74 4.40 4.03
CA LYS A 39 -16.47 3.29 4.65
C LYS A 39 -15.61 2.47 5.60
N ALA A 40 -14.32 2.25 5.30
CA ALA A 40 -13.39 1.57 6.20
C ALA A 40 -13.01 2.41 7.42
N ARG A 41 -12.92 3.75 7.28
CA ARG A 41 -12.83 4.71 8.39
C ARG A 41 -14.06 4.58 9.30
N ILE A 42 -15.25 4.56 8.72
CA ILE A 42 -16.52 4.45 9.46
C ILE A 42 -16.67 3.08 10.16
N ASP A 43 -16.40 1.97 9.47
CA ASP A 43 -16.63 0.62 10.02
C ASP A 43 -15.50 0.16 10.99
N GLY A 44 -14.28 0.70 10.86
CA GLY A 44 -13.13 0.37 11.71
C GLY A 44 -12.90 1.32 12.89
N ALA A 45 -13.10 2.63 12.72
CA ALA A 45 -12.92 3.63 13.78
C ALA A 45 -14.10 3.64 14.78
N SER A 46 -15.31 3.26 14.34
CA SER A 46 -16.52 3.23 15.18
C SER A 46 -16.47 2.26 16.36
N LEU A 47 -15.47 1.37 16.42
CA LEU A 47 -15.32 0.45 17.55
C LEU A 47 -14.52 1.04 18.72
N ARG A 48 -13.76 2.14 18.56
CA ARG A 48 -12.86 2.65 19.63
C ARG A 48 -12.64 4.17 19.69
N VAL A 49 -13.20 4.94 18.76
CA VAL A 49 -13.16 6.42 18.79
C VAL A 49 -14.54 6.94 19.16
N MET A 50 -14.60 7.74 20.22
CA MET A 50 -15.81 8.39 20.71
C MET A 50 -15.85 9.87 20.34
N ALA A 51 -14.71 10.46 19.96
CA ALA A 51 -14.65 11.84 19.54
C ALA A 51 -15.57 12.12 18.34
N SER A 52 -16.13 13.32 18.30
CA SER A 52 -17.06 13.72 17.24
C SER A 52 -16.32 14.31 16.03
N ASP A 53 -16.82 14.03 14.83
CA ASP A 53 -16.22 14.50 13.57
C ASP A 53 -16.59 15.96 13.23
N ASN A 54 -17.37 16.63 14.08
CA ASN A 54 -17.85 17.99 13.84
C ASN A 54 -16.83 19.09 14.16
N PHE A 55 -15.59 18.74 14.53
CA PHE A 55 -14.49 19.67 14.72
C PHE A 55 -13.12 19.03 14.45
N ASP A 56 -12.15 19.88 14.13
CA ASP A 56 -10.73 19.54 14.05
C ASP A 56 -9.94 20.34 15.09
N VAL A 57 -8.98 19.69 15.72
CA VAL A 57 -8.05 20.29 16.68
C VAL A 57 -6.97 21.05 15.92
N THR A 58 -6.75 22.30 16.30
CA THR A 58 -5.71 23.16 15.71
C THR A 58 -4.52 23.33 16.64
N TYR A 59 -4.74 23.36 17.95
CA TYR A 59 -3.66 23.50 18.92
C TYR A 59 -4.07 22.97 20.28
N ASP A 60 -3.17 22.24 20.91
CA ASP A 60 -3.32 21.82 22.30
C ASP A 60 -2.30 22.52 23.21
N ARG A 61 -2.77 22.99 24.35
CA ARG A 61 -1.94 23.35 25.48
C ARG A 61 -2.17 22.34 26.59
N CYS A 62 -1.21 21.46 26.78
CA CYS A 62 -1.27 20.37 27.75
C CYS A 62 -0.46 20.72 28.99
N GLU A 63 -1.09 20.76 30.16
CA GLU A 63 -0.43 20.97 31.44
C GLU A 63 -0.64 19.77 32.35
N TRP A 64 0.41 18.98 32.54
CA TRP A 64 0.37 17.76 33.33
C TRP A 64 1.27 17.87 34.57
N GLU A 65 0.75 17.39 35.69
CA GLU A 65 1.49 17.19 36.91
C GLU A 65 1.55 15.70 37.23
N VAL A 66 2.77 15.17 37.35
CA VAL A 66 3.05 13.75 37.55
C VAL A 66 4.21 13.56 38.52
N ASP A 67 4.19 12.44 39.25
CA ASP A 67 5.30 11.96 40.06
C ASP A 67 5.63 10.55 39.58
N PRO A 68 6.85 10.26 39.10
CA PRO A 68 7.18 8.92 38.61
C PRO A 68 7.14 7.84 39.68
N ALA A 69 7.01 8.18 40.97
CA ALA A 69 6.76 7.21 42.04
C ALA A 69 5.27 6.85 42.23
N VAL A 70 4.34 7.53 41.54
CA VAL A 70 2.90 7.41 41.76
C VAL A 70 2.16 7.28 40.43
N SER A 71 1.35 6.22 40.27
CA SER A 71 0.46 6.08 39.10
C SER A 71 -0.76 7.00 39.23
N TYR A 72 -0.54 8.28 38.93
CA TYR A 72 -1.53 9.34 39.01
C TYR A 72 -1.15 10.50 38.10
N ILE A 73 -2.14 11.11 37.47
CA ILE A 73 -1.98 12.33 36.69
C ILE A 73 -3.00 13.37 37.14
N LYS A 74 -2.55 14.61 37.23
CA LYS A 74 -3.42 15.79 37.27
C LYS A 74 -3.17 16.60 36.01
N GLY A 75 -4.22 16.80 35.22
CA GLY A 75 -4.13 17.40 33.91
C GLY A 75 -5.04 18.60 33.74
N MET A 76 -4.56 19.56 32.96
CA MET A 76 -5.34 20.65 32.40
C MET A 76 -4.97 20.77 30.92
N VAL A 77 -5.90 20.41 30.04
CA VAL A 77 -5.71 20.46 28.58
C VAL A 77 -6.62 21.54 28.03
N THR A 78 -6.05 22.50 27.29
CA THR A 78 -6.81 23.48 26.52
C THR A 78 -6.71 23.14 25.05
N THR A 79 -7.82 22.68 24.49
CA THR A 79 -7.95 22.30 23.08
C THR A 79 -8.56 23.45 22.30
N HIS A 80 -7.80 23.97 21.35
CA HIS A 80 -8.27 24.94 20.37
C HIS A 80 -8.70 24.20 19.11
N PHE A 81 -9.89 24.51 18.60
CA PHE A 81 -10.50 23.78 17.50
C PHE A 81 -11.19 24.70 16.49
N VAL A 82 -11.48 24.14 15.32
CA VAL A 82 -12.35 24.69 14.30
C VAL A 82 -13.53 23.75 14.06
N MET A 83 -14.75 24.28 13.96
CA MET A 83 -15.93 23.47 13.67
C MET A 83 -15.98 23.06 12.19
N ASN A 84 -16.19 21.78 11.93
CA ASN A 84 -16.40 21.21 10.58
C ASN A 84 -17.87 21.23 10.15
N ALA A 85 -18.78 21.34 11.11
CA ALA A 85 -20.21 21.47 10.90
C ALA A 85 -20.84 22.34 12.00
N ASP A 86 -22.02 22.89 11.74
CA ASP A 86 -22.80 23.58 12.77
C ASP A 86 -23.08 22.62 13.94
N GLY A 87 -22.84 23.05 15.18
CA GLY A 87 -22.96 22.18 16.34
C GLY A 87 -23.09 22.92 17.67
N ALA A 88 -23.78 22.32 18.63
CA ALA A 88 -23.94 22.84 20.00
C ALA A 88 -23.02 22.16 21.01
N ASP A 89 -22.29 21.15 20.58
CA ASP A 89 -21.44 20.31 21.42
C ASP A 89 -20.26 19.75 20.61
N ILE A 90 -19.24 19.32 21.34
CA ILE A 90 -18.11 18.54 20.84
C ILE A 90 -17.85 17.38 21.78
N THR A 91 -17.35 16.25 21.26
CA THR A 91 -16.97 15.09 22.06
C THR A 91 -15.49 14.79 21.88
N LEU A 92 -14.80 14.54 22.99
CA LEU A 92 -13.41 14.05 23.03
C LEU A 92 -13.39 12.64 23.63
N ASP A 93 -12.37 11.86 23.29
CA ASP A 93 -12.07 10.60 23.95
C ASP A 93 -11.35 10.86 25.28
N LEU A 94 -11.88 10.29 26.36
CA LEU A 94 -11.24 10.26 27.67
C LEU A 94 -11.81 9.10 28.48
N THR A 95 -10.95 8.24 29.02
CA THR A 95 -11.41 7.12 29.85
C THR A 95 -12.21 7.57 31.07
N SER A 96 -13.29 6.87 31.41
CA SER A 96 -14.07 7.12 32.65
C SER A 96 -13.27 6.87 33.94
N ALA A 97 -12.06 6.31 33.87
CA ALA A 97 -11.18 6.17 35.02
C ALA A 97 -10.65 7.51 35.54
N LEU A 98 -10.64 8.55 34.69
CA LEU A 98 -10.20 9.90 35.04
C LEU A 98 -11.40 10.79 35.36
N THR A 99 -11.34 11.50 36.47
CA THR A 99 -12.43 12.38 36.91
C THR A 99 -12.24 13.76 36.29
N VAL A 100 -13.20 14.20 35.48
CA VAL A 100 -13.26 15.58 34.97
C VAL A 100 -13.89 16.48 36.05
N SER A 101 -13.12 17.44 36.54
CA SER A 101 -13.54 18.35 37.63
C SER A 101 -14.18 19.63 37.09
N SER A 102 -13.76 20.11 35.91
CA SER A 102 -14.37 21.27 35.26
C SER A 102 -14.05 21.29 33.77
N VAL A 103 -14.96 21.88 33.00
CA VAL A 103 -14.75 22.25 31.59
C VAL A 103 -15.10 23.72 31.43
N ARG A 104 -14.23 24.49 30.79
CA ARG A 104 -14.41 25.93 30.56
C ARG A 104 -14.28 26.28 29.09
N GLN A 105 -15.23 27.03 28.56
CA GLN A 105 -15.12 27.63 27.23
C GLN A 105 -14.82 29.12 27.38
N ARG A 106 -13.66 29.56 26.88
CA ARG A 106 -13.15 30.93 27.05
C ARG A 106 -13.16 31.42 28.51
N GLY A 107 -12.85 30.52 29.44
CA GLY A 107 -12.78 30.82 30.88
C GLY A 107 -14.11 30.76 31.65
N ASN A 108 -15.27 30.61 31.00
CA ASN A 108 -16.53 30.38 31.71
C ASN A 108 -16.84 28.88 31.77
N ASP A 109 -17.36 28.42 32.91
CA ASP A 109 -17.76 27.02 33.09
C ASP A 109 -18.89 26.65 32.11
N VAL A 110 -18.81 25.45 31.55
CA VAL A 110 -19.83 24.87 30.66
C VAL A 110 -20.24 23.48 31.13
N ALA A 111 -21.44 23.07 30.75
CA ALA A 111 -21.93 21.73 31.06
C ALA A 111 -21.17 20.68 30.24
N PHE A 112 -20.93 19.52 30.85
CA PHE A 112 -20.34 18.37 30.18
C PHE A 112 -20.94 17.07 30.72
N VAL A 113 -20.87 16.02 29.92
CA VAL A 113 -21.21 14.65 30.29
C VAL A 113 -20.02 13.77 29.97
N HIS A 114 -19.54 13.04 30.97
CA HIS A 114 -18.50 12.03 30.81
C HIS A 114 -19.11 10.66 31.02
N ALA A 115 -19.36 9.93 29.93
CA ALA A 115 -20.04 8.64 29.94
C ALA A 115 -19.23 7.61 29.14
N GLY A 116 -18.81 6.53 29.80
CA GLY A 116 -17.83 5.61 29.22
C GLY A 116 -16.53 6.34 28.87
N ASP A 117 -15.99 6.08 27.68
CA ASP A 117 -14.77 6.74 27.20
C ASP A 117 -15.04 8.06 26.44
N ALA A 118 -16.25 8.62 26.55
CA ALA A 118 -16.69 9.82 25.82
C ALA A 118 -16.92 11.02 26.75
N LEU A 119 -16.19 12.12 26.51
CA LEU A 119 -16.39 13.41 27.17
C LEU A 119 -17.09 14.37 26.21
N THR A 120 -18.39 14.55 26.38
CA THR A 120 -19.21 15.47 25.56
C THR A 120 -19.37 16.80 26.28
N ILE A 121 -18.99 17.89 25.61
CA ILE A 121 -18.98 19.25 26.15
C ILE A 121 -20.05 20.07 25.44
N THR A 122 -21.00 20.61 26.20
CA THR A 122 -22.03 21.52 25.66
C THR A 122 -21.46 22.93 25.56
N LEU A 123 -21.45 23.50 24.36
CA LEU A 123 -20.96 24.84 24.10
C LEU A 123 -21.97 25.89 24.60
N GLN A 124 -21.48 27.07 25.01
CA GLN A 124 -22.30 28.19 25.50
C GLN A 124 -23.39 28.60 24.52
N ASN A 125 -23.07 28.57 23.23
CA ASN A 125 -23.98 28.76 22.12
C ASN A 125 -23.57 27.81 20.99
N PRO A 126 -24.51 27.40 20.13
CA PRO A 126 -24.16 26.71 18.89
C PRO A 126 -23.15 27.51 18.08
N LEU A 127 -22.10 26.83 17.62
CA LEU A 127 -21.08 27.39 16.74
C LEU A 127 -21.37 26.96 15.30
N SER A 128 -21.16 27.86 14.35
CA SER A 128 -21.27 27.56 12.92
C SER A 128 -20.04 26.83 12.41
N GLN A 129 -20.17 26.11 11.29
CA GLN A 129 -19.03 25.62 10.53
C GLN A 129 -17.99 26.73 10.28
N GLY A 130 -16.71 26.40 10.44
CA GLY A 130 -15.58 27.32 10.32
C GLY A 130 -15.33 28.20 11.55
N ALA A 131 -16.21 28.18 12.57
CA ALA A 131 -15.98 28.91 13.81
C ALA A 131 -14.79 28.30 14.57
N ARG A 132 -13.90 29.17 15.07
CA ARG A 132 -12.77 28.79 15.93
C ARG A 132 -13.09 29.07 17.38
N ASP A 133 -12.72 28.16 18.26
CA ASP A 133 -12.94 28.30 19.69
C ASP A 133 -11.96 27.45 20.51
N SER A 134 -12.14 27.44 21.83
CA SER A 134 -11.33 26.62 22.73
C SER A 134 -12.10 26.18 23.96
N VAL A 135 -11.79 24.97 24.43
CA VAL A 135 -12.23 24.44 25.72
C VAL A 135 -11.04 24.03 26.58
N THR A 136 -11.10 24.33 27.87
CA THR A 136 -10.12 23.89 28.87
C THR A 136 -10.76 22.83 29.75
N ILE A 137 -10.19 21.63 29.77
CA ILE A 137 -10.62 20.49 30.56
C ILE A 137 -9.65 20.29 31.72
N SER A 138 -10.14 20.32 32.96
CA SER A 138 -9.37 19.95 34.15
C SER A 138 -9.80 18.57 34.64
N TYR A 139 -8.84 17.66 34.78
CA TYR A 139 -9.10 16.27 35.15
C TYR A 139 -7.98 15.71 36.01
N GLU A 140 -8.26 14.65 36.75
CA GLU A 140 -7.25 13.93 37.52
C GLU A 140 -7.68 12.49 37.84
N GLY A 141 -6.72 11.65 38.19
CA GLY A 141 -6.98 10.26 38.56
C GLY A 141 -5.82 9.34 38.26
N THR A 142 -6.04 8.04 38.47
CA THR A 142 -5.14 6.98 38.02
C THR A 142 -5.51 6.62 36.58
N PRO A 143 -4.61 6.78 35.60
CA PRO A 143 -4.84 6.38 34.22
C PRO A 143 -5.27 4.92 34.08
N SER A 144 -6.05 4.64 33.03
CA SER A 144 -6.47 3.28 32.72
C SER A 144 -5.27 2.40 32.34
N ALA A 145 -5.26 1.16 32.81
CA ALA A 145 -4.27 0.16 32.41
C ALA A 145 -4.69 -0.61 31.13
N ALA A 146 -5.84 -0.28 30.54
CA ALA A 146 -6.44 -1.06 29.45
C ALA A 146 -5.53 -1.20 28.22
N ASN A 147 -4.85 -0.12 27.82
CA ASN A 147 -3.88 -0.15 26.72
C ASN A 147 -2.42 -0.08 27.21
N SER A 148 -2.18 -0.13 28.53
CA SER A 148 -0.83 0.02 29.11
C SER A 148 -0.13 1.31 28.67
N ALA A 149 -0.89 2.40 28.45
CA ALA A 149 -0.40 3.61 27.81
C ALA A 149 0.26 4.63 28.74
N PHE A 150 0.10 4.46 30.06
CA PHE A 150 0.73 5.26 31.09
C PHE A 150 1.30 4.33 32.14
N ILE A 151 2.63 4.21 32.19
CA ILE A 151 3.30 3.20 33.01
C ILE A 151 4.21 3.88 34.03
N VAL A 152 4.07 3.45 35.28
CA VAL A 152 5.00 3.73 36.38
C VAL A 152 5.73 2.44 36.73
N SER A 153 7.05 2.49 36.73
CA SER A 153 7.92 1.36 37.08
C SER A 153 9.22 1.87 37.73
N THR A 154 10.27 1.05 37.72
CA THR A 154 11.56 1.41 38.32
C THR A 154 12.72 0.93 37.46
N HIS A 155 13.88 1.57 37.59
CA HIS A 155 15.13 1.16 36.95
C HIS A 155 16.34 1.34 37.89
N GLY A 156 17.48 0.77 37.48
CA GLY A 156 18.77 1.01 38.11
C GLY A 156 18.97 0.47 39.53
N SER A 157 20.16 0.74 40.06
CA SER A 157 20.54 0.55 41.47
C SER A 157 21.26 1.82 41.95
N PRO A 158 20.73 2.55 42.96
CA PRO A 158 19.50 2.25 43.70
C PRO A 158 18.25 2.32 42.80
N VAL A 159 17.23 1.56 43.20
CA VAL A 159 15.94 1.50 42.50
C VAL A 159 15.35 2.90 42.39
N THR A 160 15.21 3.39 41.17
CA THR A 160 14.71 4.74 40.87
C THR A 160 13.38 4.66 40.14
N PRO A 161 12.33 5.38 40.57
CA PRO A 161 11.04 5.43 39.88
C PRO A 161 11.14 6.05 38.48
N VAL A 162 10.41 5.51 37.52
CA VAL A 162 10.27 6.06 36.17
C VAL A 162 8.81 6.00 35.71
N LEU A 163 8.40 7.05 35.00
CA LEU A 163 7.12 7.14 34.32
C LEU A 163 7.35 7.36 32.82
N TRP A 164 6.58 6.68 31.99
CA TRP A 164 6.57 6.87 30.54
C TRP A 164 5.21 6.56 29.94
N THR A 165 4.92 7.14 28.77
CA THR A 165 3.70 6.88 27.99
C THR A 165 3.99 6.08 26.72
N LEU A 166 2.99 5.34 26.22
CA LEU A 166 2.99 4.66 24.92
C LEU A 166 1.56 4.53 24.43
N SER A 167 1.15 5.38 23.51
CA SER A 167 -0.28 5.56 23.20
C SER A 167 -0.76 4.81 21.95
N GLU A 168 0.13 4.22 21.16
CA GLU A 168 -0.28 3.47 19.97
C GLU A 168 -0.89 2.10 20.35
N PRO A 169 -1.99 1.65 19.73
CA PRO A 169 -2.82 2.35 18.75
C PRO A 169 -3.99 3.16 19.35
N TYR A 170 -4.39 2.89 20.59
CA TYR A 170 -5.65 3.42 21.16
C TYR A 170 -5.51 3.99 22.58
N GLY A 171 -4.28 4.21 23.04
CA GLY A 171 -3.92 4.50 24.42
C GLY A 171 -3.94 5.98 24.81
N SER A 172 -4.03 6.94 23.89
CA SER A 172 -3.98 8.37 24.22
C SER A 172 -5.07 8.76 25.22
N ARG A 173 -6.30 8.28 24.97
CA ARG A 173 -7.45 8.51 25.84
C ARG A 173 -7.33 7.94 27.25
N ASP A 174 -6.38 7.04 27.51
CA ASP A 174 -6.20 6.43 28.84
C ASP A 174 -5.63 7.43 29.85
N TRP A 175 -4.98 8.50 29.38
CA TRP A 175 -4.28 9.47 30.24
C TRP A 175 -4.53 10.95 29.91
N TRP A 176 -5.12 11.30 28.76
CA TRP A 176 -5.51 12.68 28.44
C TRP A 176 -6.70 12.79 27.47
N PRO A 177 -7.51 13.88 27.54
CA PRO A 177 -8.61 14.10 26.62
C PRO A 177 -8.11 14.49 25.23
N CYS A 178 -8.50 13.75 24.20
CA CYS A 178 -8.02 13.96 22.82
C CYS A 178 -9.01 13.46 21.76
N LYS A 179 -8.75 13.72 20.48
CA LYS A 179 -9.28 12.89 19.39
C LYS A 179 -8.36 11.68 19.23
N ASN A 180 -8.83 10.49 19.60
CA ASN A 180 -8.00 9.27 19.66
C ASN A 180 -7.90 8.54 18.30
N GLY A 181 -8.57 9.03 17.27
CA GLY A 181 -8.59 8.44 15.92
C GLY A 181 -7.39 8.82 15.04
N LEU A 182 -7.38 8.25 13.84
CA LEU A 182 -6.44 8.57 12.75
C LEU A 182 -7.09 9.52 11.72
N ASP A 183 -7.95 10.40 12.20
CA ASP A 183 -8.75 11.34 11.42
C ASP A 183 -8.39 12.81 11.70
N ASP A 184 -7.54 13.08 12.71
CA ASP A 184 -7.16 14.44 13.08
C ASP A 184 -5.74 14.55 13.67
N LYS A 185 -5.04 15.61 13.28
CA LYS A 185 -3.75 16.02 13.84
C LYS A 185 -3.85 17.47 14.31
N ALA A 186 -3.55 17.71 15.58
CA ALA A 186 -3.36 19.06 16.07
C ALA A 186 -2.21 19.73 15.31
N ASP A 187 -2.41 20.92 14.73
CA ASP A 187 -1.36 21.64 13.97
C ASP A 187 -0.09 21.87 14.80
N SER A 188 -0.26 22.01 16.12
CA SER A 188 0.83 22.24 17.07
C SER A 188 0.42 21.94 18.51
N ILE A 189 1.41 21.77 19.40
CA ILE A 189 1.16 21.49 20.81
C ILE A 189 2.22 22.17 21.70
N ASP A 190 1.79 22.70 22.84
CA ASP A 190 2.68 23.02 23.96
C ASP A 190 2.43 22.07 25.13
N ILE A 191 3.50 21.46 25.63
CA ILE A 191 3.44 20.46 26.70
C ILE A 191 4.19 21.02 27.92
N TYR A 192 3.48 21.14 29.03
CA TYR A 192 4.02 21.53 30.32
C TYR A 192 3.99 20.33 31.27
N ILE A 193 5.16 19.91 31.76
CA ILE A 193 5.27 18.77 32.68
C ILE A 193 5.81 19.28 34.01
N THR A 194 4.99 19.18 35.05
CA THR A 194 5.36 19.51 36.43
C THR A 194 5.67 18.22 37.18
N HIS A 195 6.89 18.09 37.70
CA HIS A 195 7.36 16.87 38.36
C HIS A 195 8.30 17.21 39.54
N PRO A 196 8.62 16.26 40.44
CA PRO A 196 9.61 16.49 41.49
C PRO A 196 10.96 16.97 40.92
N ALA A 197 11.59 17.96 41.57
CA ALA A 197 12.78 18.64 41.07
C ALA A 197 14.05 17.76 40.98
N ILE A 198 14.01 16.57 41.57
CA ILE A 198 15.10 15.58 41.48
C ILE A 198 15.14 14.83 40.14
N TYR A 199 14.07 14.93 39.34
CA TYR A 199 13.94 14.25 38.05
C TYR A 199 14.08 15.24 36.89
N LYS A 200 14.09 14.69 35.67
CA LYS A 200 13.96 15.42 34.40
C LYS A 200 12.80 14.82 33.62
N ALA A 201 12.14 15.66 32.84
CA ALA A 201 11.15 15.24 31.86
C ALA A 201 11.72 15.23 30.44
N ALA A 202 11.15 14.41 29.57
CA ALA A 202 11.37 14.41 28.12
C ALA A 202 10.03 14.36 27.39
N SER A 203 9.90 15.09 26.27
CA SER A 203 8.67 15.16 25.47
C SER A 203 8.95 15.61 24.02
N ASN A 204 7.90 15.74 23.22
CA ASN A 204 7.93 16.15 21.81
C ASN A 204 8.42 17.60 21.63
N GLY A 205 9.00 17.89 20.48
CA GLY A 205 9.46 19.22 20.10
C GLY A 205 10.64 19.75 20.91
N LEU A 206 10.78 21.06 21.00
CA LEU A 206 11.90 21.75 21.65
C LEU A 206 11.60 22.08 23.12
N LEU A 207 12.54 21.78 24.02
CA LEU A 207 12.51 22.28 25.39
C LEU A 207 12.77 23.81 25.40
N LYS A 208 11.78 24.59 25.83
CA LYS A 208 11.81 26.05 25.86
C LYS A 208 12.22 26.63 27.21
N SER A 209 11.81 25.99 28.29
CA SER A 209 12.16 26.42 29.64
C SER A 209 12.06 25.29 30.66
N GLU A 210 12.88 25.38 31.69
CA GLU A 210 12.76 24.61 32.94
C GLU A 210 12.68 25.62 34.08
N THR A 211 11.63 25.55 34.89
CA THR A 211 11.37 26.55 35.93
C THR A 211 11.03 25.86 37.24
N ALA A 212 11.74 26.21 38.31
CA ALA A 212 11.40 25.77 39.66
C ALA A 212 10.04 26.38 40.05
N VAL A 213 9.15 25.55 40.59
CA VAL A 213 7.83 25.95 41.09
C VAL A 213 7.66 25.53 42.55
N ALA A 214 6.60 26.00 43.20
CA ALA A 214 6.35 25.71 44.61
C ALA A 214 6.30 24.20 44.91
N GLY A 215 6.75 23.80 46.10
CA GLY A 215 6.68 22.41 46.56
C GLY A 215 7.82 21.50 46.07
N SER A 216 9.02 22.06 45.83
CA SER A 216 10.20 21.30 45.36
C SER A 216 9.97 20.58 44.02
N LYS A 217 9.25 21.24 43.11
CA LYS A 217 8.92 20.76 41.78
C LYS A 217 9.59 21.61 40.71
N THR A 218 9.80 21.01 39.55
CA THR A 218 10.21 21.69 38.32
C THR A 218 9.08 21.57 37.30
N ARG A 219 8.80 22.65 36.59
CA ARG A 219 7.93 22.66 35.41
C ARG A 219 8.79 22.84 34.17
N THR A 220 8.71 21.88 33.25
CA THR A 220 9.32 21.97 31.92
C THR A 220 8.28 22.41 30.89
N HIS A 221 8.68 23.17 29.87
CA HIS A 221 7.83 23.58 28.75
C HIS A 221 8.45 23.11 27.44
N TRP A 222 7.71 22.29 26.72
CA TRP A 222 8.06 21.75 25.41
C TRP A 222 7.15 22.35 24.35
N GLN A 223 7.72 22.63 23.18
CA GLN A 223 7.05 23.30 22.08
C GLN A 223 7.23 22.49 20.80
N HIS A 224 6.12 22.05 20.23
CA HIS A 224 6.06 21.38 18.94
C HIS A 224 5.16 22.15 17.97
N ARG A 225 5.60 22.35 16.73
CA ARG A 225 5.01 23.25 15.71
C ARG A 225 4.85 22.57 14.36
N TYR A 226 4.66 21.25 14.39
CA TYR A 226 4.22 20.46 13.25
C TYR A 226 2.94 19.70 13.63
N PRO A 227 2.10 19.35 12.64
CA PRO A 227 0.94 18.52 12.88
C PRO A 227 1.32 17.19 13.56
N ILE A 228 0.60 16.81 14.60
CA ILE A 228 0.89 15.62 15.41
C ILE A 228 -0.39 14.84 15.72
N ALA A 229 -0.35 13.52 15.51
CA ALA A 229 -1.44 12.62 15.89
C ALA A 229 -1.40 12.35 17.40
N SER A 230 -2.57 12.12 18.00
CA SER A 230 -2.66 11.97 19.46
C SER A 230 -1.81 10.83 20.02
N TYR A 231 -1.59 9.74 19.26
CA TYR A 231 -0.78 8.60 19.71
C TYR A 231 0.73 8.88 19.75
N LEU A 232 1.19 9.91 19.04
CA LEU A 232 2.60 10.31 18.98
C LEU A 232 3.00 11.28 20.11
N VAL A 233 2.03 11.81 20.85
CA VAL A 233 2.27 12.67 22.01
C VAL A 233 2.80 11.84 23.18
N ALA A 234 3.89 12.30 23.79
CA ALA A 234 4.64 11.53 24.76
C ALA A 234 5.11 12.34 25.97
N MET A 235 5.23 11.65 27.11
CA MET A 235 6.03 12.11 28.25
C MET A 235 6.82 10.96 28.87
N ALA A 236 8.01 11.28 29.37
CA ALA A 236 8.73 10.41 30.29
C ALA A 236 9.43 11.22 31.39
N VAL A 237 9.47 10.69 32.61
CA VAL A 237 10.03 11.38 33.79
C VAL A 237 10.81 10.39 34.65
N THR A 238 12.11 10.66 34.85
CA THR A 238 12.99 10.01 35.84
C THR A 238 14.30 10.82 36.00
N ASN A 239 15.32 10.30 36.68
CA ASN A 239 16.64 10.89 36.89
C ASN A 239 17.55 10.84 35.65
N TYR A 240 17.01 11.13 34.46
CA TYR A 240 17.75 11.04 33.20
C TYR A 240 19.07 11.84 33.21
N ASN A 241 20.12 11.22 32.69
CA ASN A 241 21.23 11.94 32.11
C ASN A 241 20.87 12.35 30.67
N VAL A 242 21.45 13.47 30.21
CA VAL A 242 21.16 14.03 28.88
C VAL A 242 22.45 14.15 28.10
N LEU A 243 22.45 13.63 26.88
CA LEU A 243 23.52 13.79 25.90
C LEU A 243 23.04 14.69 24.78
N ASP A 244 23.90 15.64 24.40
CA ASP A 244 23.66 16.59 23.33
C ASP A 244 24.57 16.29 22.14
N ASN A 245 23.97 16.03 20.99
CA ASN A 245 24.64 15.96 19.71
C ASN A 245 23.90 16.82 18.68
N ASN A 246 24.50 16.99 17.51
CA ASN A 246 23.87 17.67 16.39
C ASN A 246 24.24 16.96 15.08
N VAL A 247 23.44 17.17 14.04
CA VAL A 247 23.72 16.68 12.69
C VAL A 247 23.30 17.71 11.63
N MET A 248 24.12 17.86 10.59
CA MET A 248 23.83 18.77 9.48
C MET A 248 22.92 18.08 8.46
N ILE A 249 21.72 18.62 8.25
CA ILE A 249 20.72 18.13 7.27
C ILE A 249 20.24 19.31 6.42
N GLY A 250 20.44 19.25 5.11
CA GLY A 250 19.96 20.30 4.20
C GLY A 250 20.42 21.72 4.54
N GLY A 251 21.62 21.87 5.14
CA GLY A 251 22.15 23.15 5.62
C GLY A 251 21.68 23.59 7.01
N THR A 252 20.78 22.83 7.64
CA THR A 252 20.32 23.07 9.02
C THR A 252 21.11 22.20 10.00
N ASN A 253 21.58 22.79 11.11
CA ASN A 253 22.16 22.04 12.21
C ASN A 253 21.05 21.55 13.15
N VAL A 254 20.62 20.30 12.98
CA VAL A 254 19.52 19.69 13.72
C VAL A 254 20.03 19.20 15.09
N PRO A 255 19.48 19.68 16.22
CA PRO A 255 19.75 19.13 17.54
C PRO A 255 19.30 17.67 17.67
N PHE A 256 20.14 16.85 18.27
CA PHE A 256 19.84 15.48 18.69
C PHE A 256 20.02 15.35 20.20
N LYS A 257 18.94 15.01 20.92
CA LYS A 257 18.92 14.93 22.38
C LYS A 257 18.66 13.50 22.84
N THR A 258 19.54 12.95 23.66
CA THR A 258 19.37 11.60 24.21
C THR A 258 19.18 11.66 25.72
N TYR A 259 18.03 11.22 26.21
CA TYR A 259 17.68 11.06 27.62
C TYR A 259 17.87 9.59 27.99
N TYR A 260 18.81 9.29 28.89
CA TYR A 260 19.15 7.90 29.24
C TYR A 260 19.30 7.73 30.75
N TYR A 261 19.05 6.52 31.24
CA TYR A 261 19.23 6.20 32.64
C TYR A 261 20.72 6.24 33.01
N PRO A 262 21.11 6.74 34.21
CA PRO A 262 22.52 6.87 34.58
C PRO A 262 23.36 5.60 34.36
N GLU A 263 22.81 4.42 34.65
CA GLU A 263 23.46 3.11 34.48
C GLU A 263 23.69 2.70 33.02
N SER A 264 23.04 3.36 32.06
CA SER A 264 23.09 3.03 30.63
C SER A 264 24.01 3.96 29.81
N GLN A 265 24.80 4.80 30.49
CA GLN A 265 25.59 5.86 29.87
C GLN A 265 26.43 5.43 28.67
N LEU A 266 27.28 4.40 28.83
CA LEU A 266 28.18 3.97 27.75
C LEU A 266 27.41 3.47 26.53
N THR A 267 26.33 2.72 26.74
CA THR A 267 25.50 2.17 25.65
C THR A 267 24.83 3.29 24.85
N PHE A 268 24.21 4.26 25.52
CA PHE A 268 23.51 5.37 24.86
C PHE A 268 24.44 6.36 24.19
N GLN A 269 25.62 6.64 24.79
CA GLN A 269 26.65 7.46 24.16
C GLN A 269 27.19 6.82 22.87
N ASN A 270 27.49 5.53 22.89
CA ASN A 270 28.00 4.83 21.72
C ASN A 270 26.94 4.66 20.62
N GLY A 271 25.68 4.49 21.01
CA GLY A 271 24.56 4.29 20.09
C GLY A 271 24.13 5.55 19.33
N ALA A 272 24.33 6.73 19.91
CA ALA A 272 23.91 8.01 19.34
C ALA A 272 24.42 8.20 17.90
N GLN A 273 25.65 7.80 17.62
CA GLN A 273 26.26 7.95 16.29
C GLN A 273 25.50 7.17 15.20
N ASN A 274 24.87 6.05 15.53
CA ASN A 274 24.08 5.29 14.58
C ASN A 274 22.84 6.07 14.13
N ALA A 275 22.19 6.79 15.05
CA ALA A 275 21.06 7.66 14.73
C ALA A 275 21.47 8.80 13.80
N LEU A 276 22.62 9.44 14.07
CA LEU A 276 23.13 10.53 13.23
C LEU A 276 23.45 10.04 11.80
N ASN A 277 24.10 8.87 11.68
CA ASN A 277 24.42 8.29 10.38
C ASN A 277 23.17 7.90 9.59
N ALA A 278 22.20 7.25 10.26
CA ALA A 278 20.93 6.89 9.65
C ALA A 278 20.14 8.13 9.20
N MET A 279 20.16 9.22 9.97
CA MET A 279 19.46 10.46 9.61
C MET A 279 20.02 11.10 8.34
N VAL A 280 21.35 11.12 8.19
CA VAL A 280 22.00 11.60 6.96
C VAL A 280 21.61 10.72 5.78
N GLN A 281 21.63 9.40 5.96
CA GLN A 281 21.27 8.47 4.89
C GLN A 281 19.80 8.64 4.46
N PHE A 282 18.86 8.59 5.40
CA PHE A 282 17.44 8.73 5.09
C PHE A 282 17.12 10.09 4.48
N SER A 283 17.76 11.16 4.97
CA SER A 283 17.59 12.49 4.40
C SER A 283 18.03 12.58 2.94
N SER A 284 19.07 11.81 2.54
CA SER A 284 19.52 11.78 1.15
C SER A 284 18.63 10.95 0.22
N LEU A 285 17.86 10.01 0.76
CA LEU A 285 16.97 9.13 -0.01
C LEU A 285 15.53 9.66 -0.10
N PHE A 286 15.03 10.27 0.98
CA PHE A 286 13.61 10.59 1.18
C PHE A 286 13.35 12.08 1.46
N GLY A 287 14.36 12.93 1.21
CA GLY A 287 14.34 14.35 1.52
C GLY A 287 14.68 14.62 2.99
N ASP A 288 15.04 15.87 3.30
CA ASP A 288 15.49 16.28 4.63
C ASP A 288 14.60 15.79 5.78
N TYR A 289 15.22 15.54 6.94
CA TYR A 289 14.51 15.26 8.20
C TYR A 289 13.29 16.19 8.36
N PRO A 290 12.04 15.66 8.45
CA PRO A 290 10.83 16.46 8.33
C PRO A 290 10.71 17.55 9.40
N PHE A 291 11.22 17.26 10.60
CA PHE A 291 11.16 18.15 11.76
C PHE A 291 12.49 18.89 12.00
N LYS A 292 13.30 19.15 10.96
CA LYS A 292 14.64 19.76 11.08
C LYS A 292 14.70 21.14 11.73
N ASN A 293 13.56 21.85 11.85
CA ASN A 293 13.49 23.12 12.58
C ASN A 293 13.27 22.95 14.09
N GLU A 294 13.12 21.70 14.56
CA GLU A 294 13.03 21.34 15.97
C GLU A 294 14.22 20.49 16.39
N LYS A 295 13.98 19.29 16.93
CA LYS A 295 15.00 18.32 17.31
C LYS A 295 14.60 16.93 16.81
N TYR A 296 15.55 16.01 16.82
CA TYR A 296 15.25 14.60 17.02
C TYR A 296 15.73 14.19 18.42
N GLY A 297 15.17 13.14 19.00
CA GLY A 297 15.61 12.68 20.30
C GLY A 297 15.35 11.22 20.56
N HIS A 298 16.15 10.66 21.45
CA HIS A 298 15.98 9.32 22.00
C HIS A 298 15.72 9.40 23.50
N VAL A 299 14.74 8.65 23.99
CA VAL A 299 14.43 8.60 25.42
C VAL A 299 14.41 7.15 25.87
N GLN A 300 15.28 6.80 26.82
CA GLN A 300 15.30 5.46 27.36
C GLN A 300 14.05 5.17 28.18
N PHE A 301 13.42 4.02 27.96
CA PHE A 301 12.23 3.60 28.71
C PHE A 301 12.22 2.08 28.97
N GLY A 302 11.19 1.59 29.68
CA GLY A 302 11.16 0.23 30.24
C GLY A 302 10.39 -0.84 29.45
N TRP A 303 9.85 -0.52 28.27
CA TRP A 303 9.09 -1.50 27.45
C TRP A 303 9.99 -2.34 26.55
N GLY A 304 9.42 -3.35 25.88
CA GLY A 304 10.13 -4.16 24.89
C GLY A 304 10.04 -3.57 23.48
N GLY A 305 11.12 -2.97 22.98
CA GLY A 305 11.20 -2.42 21.61
C GLY A 305 11.47 -0.92 21.60
N GLY A 306 10.80 -0.22 20.68
CA GLY A 306 10.80 1.24 20.59
C GLY A 306 9.39 1.77 20.37
N MET A 307 9.25 3.09 20.38
CA MET A 307 8.01 3.78 20.01
C MET A 307 8.40 5.11 19.37
N GLU A 308 7.86 5.39 18.19
CA GLU A 308 8.34 6.43 17.29
C GLU A 308 7.92 7.86 17.64
N HIS A 309 7.45 8.10 18.87
CA HIS A 309 6.91 9.39 19.32
C HIS A 309 7.59 10.59 18.64
N GLN A 310 6.81 11.40 17.93
CA GLN A 310 7.29 12.40 16.98
C GLN A 310 8.36 13.30 17.59
N THR A 311 9.54 13.39 16.94
CA THR A 311 10.77 14.11 17.39
C THR A 311 11.46 13.57 18.66
N CYS A 312 11.01 12.45 19.20
CA CYS A 312 11.41 11.98 20.53
C CYS A 312 11.21 10.47 20.75
N SER A 313 11.72 9.62 19.86
CA SER A 313 11.52 8.18 19.92
C SER A 313 11.96 7.56 21.26
N PHE A 314 11.11 6.70 21.81
CA PHE A 314 11.41 5.97 23.05
C PHE A 314 12.15 4.68 22.70
N MET A 315 13.27 4.44 23.36
CA MET A 315 14.24 3.40 23.00
C MET A 315 14.51 2.49 24.19
N VAL A 316 14.26 1.18 24.08
CA VAL A 316 14.69 0.25 25.15
C VAL A 316 16.22 0.08 25.16
N ASN A 317 16.85 0.11 23.98
CA ASN A 317 18.28 -0.06 23.81
C ASN A 317 18.74 0.63 22.51
N MET A 318 20.05 0.57 22.25
CA MET A 318 20.67 1.19 21.07
C MET A 318 21.06 0.19 19.98
N ASN A 319 20.31 -0.90 19.83
CA ASN A 319 20.47 -1.80 18.70
C ASN A 319 20.32 -1.01 17.39
N GLU A 320 21.21 -1.23 16.43
CA GLU A 320 21.28 -0.41 15.21
C GLU A 320 20.01 -0.48 14.36
N THR A 321 19.44 -1.68 14.24
CA THR A 321 18.19 -1.88 13.49
C THR A 321 17.05 -1.15 14.16
N LEU A 322 16.94 -1.21 15.49
CA LEU A 322 15.92 -0.49 16.25
C LEU A 322 16.10 1.03 16.08
N VAL A 323 17.31 1.55 16.27
CA VAL A 323 17.63 2.97 16.09
C VAL A 323 17.23 3.47 14.70
N ALA A 324 17.53 2.70 13.66
CA ALA A 324 17.17 3.03 12.29
C ALA A 324 15.66 2.94 12.04
N HIS A 325 14.98 1.93 12.61
CA HIS A 325 13.52 1.75 12.52
C HIS A 325 12.77 2.93 13.15
N GLU A 326 13.08 3.27 14.40
CA GLU A 326 12.40 4.37 15.11
C GLU A 326 12.65 5.74 14.46
N LEU A 327 13.83 5.93 13.86
CA LEU A 327 14.13 7.15 13.11
C LEU A 327 13.41 7.20 11.76
N ALA A 328 13.23 6.07 11.09
CA ALA A 328 12.56 6.01 9.81
C ALA A 328 11.09 6.46 9.91
N HIS A 329 10.45 6.20 11.04
CA HIS A 329 9.09 6.63 11.32
C HIS A 329 8.86 8.14 11.23
N GLN A 330 9.92 8.93 11.43
CA GLN A 330 9.85 10.38 11.31
C GLN A 330 9.40 10.83 9.90
N TRP A 331 9.68 10.03 8.86
CA TRP A 331 9.12 10.20 7.52
C TRP A 331 7.82 9.39 7.33
N PHE A 332 7.77 8.15 7.81
CA PHE A 332 6.69 7.19 7.60
C PHE A 332 6.03 6.75 8.91
N GLY A 333 4.92 7.39 9.27
CA GLY A 333 4.28 7.25 10.58
C GLY A 333 4.01 8.60 11.21
N ASP A 334 5.00 9.50 11.16
CA ASP A 334 4.89 10.85 11.75
C ASP A 334 4.52 11.90 10.71
N LYS A 335 5.42 12.14 9.73
CA LYS A 335 5.14 13.08 8.64
C LYS A 335 3.96 12.60 7.80
N VAL A 336 3.97 11.34 7.36
CA VAL A 336 2.82 10.74 6.66
C VAL A 336 2.37 9.54 7.46
N THR A 337 1.26 9.67 8.18
CA THR A 337 0.70 8.62 9.05
C THR A 337 -0.24 7.73 8.24
N CYS A 338 -0.34 6.44 8.55
CA CYS A 338 -1.40 5.60 7.98
C CYS A 338 -2.79 6.18 8.29
N GLY A 339 -3.69 6.22 7.31
CA GLY A 339 -5.04 6.79 7.46
C GLY A 339 -6.03 5.86 8.16
N ALA A 340 -5.63 4.61 8.43
CA ALA A 340 -6.35 3.64 9.23
C ALA A 340 -5.39 2.53 9.68
N TRP A 341 -5.72 1.81 10.76
CA TRP A 341 -4.90 0.69 11.23
C TRP A 341 -4.82 -0.47 10.22
N GLN A 342 -5.75 -0.55 9.26
CA GLN A 342 -5.68 -1.42 8.08
C GLN A 342 -4.45 -1.16 7.20
N ASP A 343 -3.97 0.09 7.20
CA ASP A 343 -2.85 0.59 6.41
C ASP A 343 -1.56 0.72 7.24
N ILE A 344 -1.48 0.14 8.45
CA ILE A 344 -0.32 0.28 9.36
C ILE A 344 1.01 -0.13 8.74
N TRP A 345 1.00 -0.98 7.70
CA TRP A 345 2.21 -1.34 6.95
C TRP A 345 2.89 -0.15 6.28
N LEU A 346 2.17 0.95 6.02
CA LEU A 346 2.75 2.19 5.52
C LEU A 346 3.67 2.84 6.54
N ASN A 347 3.40 2.66 7.84
CA ASN A 347 4.31 3.06 8.90
C ASN A 347 5.38 1.95 9.06
N GLU A 348 4.95 0.75 9.43
CA GLU A 348 5.84 -0.30 9.92
C GLU A 348 6.65 -1.01 8.85
N GLY A 349 6.07 -1.20 7.67
CA GLY A 349 6.74 -1.78 6.52
C GLY A 349 7.83 -0.85 6.00
N PHE A 350 7.58 0.46 5.94
CA PHE A 350 8.59 1.45 5.56
C PHE A 350 9.68 1.58 6.61
N ALA A 351 9.34 1.70 7.90
CA ALA A 351 10.34 1.79 8.96
C ALA A 351 11.27 0.57 8.97
N THR A 352 10.69 -0.63 8.85
CA THR A 352 11.44 -1.88 8.71
C THR A 352 12.33 -1.86 7.46
N HIS A 353 11.81 -1.39 6.31
CA HIS A 353 12.56 -1.33 5.06
C HIS A 353 13.74 -0.36 5.11
N LEU A 354 13.55 0.82 5.71
CA LEU A 354 14.60 1.81 5.90
C LEU A 354 15.69 1.30 6.86
N ALA A 355 15.30 0.59 7.92
CA ALA A 355 16.25 -0.09 8.79
C ALA A 355 17.08 -1.13 7.99
N SER A 356 16.43 -1.93 7.13
CA SER A 356 17.15 -2.85 6.26
C SER A 356 18.06 -2.13 5.26
N ILE A 357 17.64 -1.02 4.63
CA ILE A 357 18.51 -0.20 3.75
C ILE A 357 19.76 0.29 4.49
N TYR A 358 19.59 0.79 5.72
CA TYR A 358 20.72 1.23 6.55
C TYR A 358 21.68 0.08 6.83
N MET A 359 21.16 -1.08 7.24
CA MET A 359 21.97 -2.25 7.53
C MET A 359 22.65 -2.84 6.30
N GLU A 360 22.00 -2.83 5.13
CA GLU A 360 22.59 -3.26 3.85
C GLU A 360 23.72 -2.32 3.41
N THR A 361 23.58 -1.02 3.65
CA THR A 361 24.61 -0.03 3.34
C THR A 361 25.83 -0.21 4.24
N LYS A 362 25.59 -0.44 5.53
CA LYS A 362 26.66 -0.60 6.53
C LYS A 362 27.32 -1.97 6.48
N TYR A 363 26.55 -3.03 6.20
CA TYR A 363 26.97 -4.43 6.22
C TYR A 363 26.53 -5.19 4.96
N PRO A 364 27.01 -4.81 3.76
CA PRO A 364 26.54 -5.37 2.49
C PRO A 364 26.78 -6.88 2.33
N ALA A 365 27.78 -7.44 3.02
CA ALA A 365 28.03 -8.87 3.02
C ALA A 365 26.89 -9.70 3.65
N ASN A 366 26.07 -9.09 4.50
CA ASN A 366 24.99 -9.76 5.23
C ASN A 366 23.64 -9.69 4.51
N THR A 367 23.50 -8.84 3.48
CA THR A 367 22.23 -8.55 2.79
C THR A 367 21.45 -9.80 2.41
N LYS A 368 22.08 -10.75 1.70
CA LYS A 368 21.40 -11.97 1.25
C LYS A 368 20.92 -12.84 2.41
N THR A 369 21.75 -12.98 3.44
CA THR A 369 21.42 -13.75 4.64
C THR A 369 20.24 -13.12 5.38
N THR A 370 20.27 -11.79 5.57
CA THR A 370 19.19 -11.05 6.22
C THR A 370 17.87 -11.21 5.46
N ARG A 371 17.84 -10.92 4.15
CA ARG A 371 16.64 -11.07 3.32
C ARG A 371 16.11 -12.51 3.32
N THR A 372 17.00 -13.50 3.26
CA THR A 372 16.62 -14.92 3.34
C THR A 372 15.94 -15.24 4.68
N ASN A 373 16.45 -14.73 5.80
CA ASN A 373 15.87 -14.94 7.12
C ASN A 373 14.50 -14.25 7.26
N GLU A 374 14.34 -13.06 6.70
CA GLU A 374 13.05 -12.36 6.64
C GLU A 374 12.03 -13.16 5.83
N ILE A 375 12.38 -13.62 4.62
CA ILE A 375 11.51 -14.47 3.78
C ILE A 375 11.15 -15.77 4.49
N ASN A 376 12.10 -16.42 5.15
CA ASN A 376 11.81 -17.64 5.93
C ASN A 376 10.78 -17.39 7.03
N THR A 377 10.81 -16.21 7.66
CA THR A 377 9.84 -15.79 8.67
C THR A 377 8.48 -15.48 8.03
N ILE A 378 8.46 -14.71 6.95
CA ILE A 378 7.25 -14.37 6.18
C ILE A 378 6.53 -15.64 5.74
N THR A 379 7.29 -16.58 5.17
CA THR A 379 6.79 -17.83 4.58
C THR A 379 6.69 -18.98 5.60
N SER A 380 6.80 -18.70 6.91
CA SER A 380 6.64 -19.70 7.98
C SER A 380 5.21 -20.20 8.14
N GLN A 381 4.24 -19.49 7.57
CA GLN A 381 2.82 -19.84 7.54
C GLN A 381 2.30 -19.72 6.11
N PRO A 382 1.39 -20.60 5.66
CA PRO A 382 0.92 -20.61 4.27
C PRO A 382 0.06 -19.38 3.90
N GLY A 383 -0.53 -18.69 4.88
CA GLY A 383 -1.43 -17.54 4.67
C GLY A 383 -1.04 -16.26 5.42
N GLY A 384 -1.89 -15.26 5.33
CA GLY A 384 -1.73 -13.91 5.90
C GLY A 384 -1.53 -12.82 4.85
N SER A 385 -2.32 -11.75 4.99
CA SER A 385 -2.27 -10.52 4.20
C SER A 385 -1.47 -9.43 4.93
N VAL A 386 -0.94 -8.47 4.17
CA VAL A 386 -0.36 -7.26 4.78
C VAL A 386 -1.49 -6.34 5.27
N TRP A 387 -2.57 -6.21 4.49
CA TRP A 387 -3.80 -5.55 4.93
C TRP A 387 -4.31 -6.16 6.24
N VAL A 388 -4.54 -5.33 7.26
CA VAL A 388 -5.05 -5.78 8.57
C VAL A 388 -6.55 -6.03 8.48
N ASP A 389 -6.94 -7.28 8.66
CA ASP A 389 -8.32 -7.75 8.59
C ASP A 389 -9.08 -7.63 9.92
N ASN A 390 -8.36 -7.45 11.03
CA ASN A 390 -8.94 -7.28 12.36
C ASN A 390 -8.20 -6.20 13.16
N VAL A 391 -8.74 -4.99 13.18
CA VAL A 391 -8.19 -3.83 13.91
C VAL A 391 -8.52 -3.83 15.42
N SER A 392 -9.32 -4.79 15.88
CA SER A 392 -9.56 -4.98 17.32
C SER A 392 -8.49 -5.83 18.00
N ASP A 393 -7.66 -6.54 17.21
CA ASP A 393 -6.54 -7.34 17.70
C ASP A 393 -5.23 -6.60 17.46
N VAL A 394 -4.65 -6.06 18.54
CA VAL A 394 -3.38 -5.31 18.51
C VAL A 394 -2.23 -6.19 17.99
N ASN A 395 -2.20 -7.49 18.30
CA ASN A 395 -1.15 -8.38 17.79
C ASN A 395 -1.27 -8.60 16.28
N ARG A 396 -2.48 -8.44 15.74
CA ARG A 396 -2.72 -8.52 14.30
C ARG A 396 -2.34 -7.22 13.60
N ILE A 397 -2.62 -6.05 14.20
CA ILE A 397 -2.13 -4.75 13.71
C ILE A 397 -0.60 -4.77 13.65
N PHE A 398 0.06 -5.14 14.75
CA PHE A 398 1.51 -5.16 14.88
C PHE A 398 2.10 -6.56 14.69
N SER A 399 1.65 -7.26 13.64
CA SER A 399 2.18 -8.58 13.33
C SER A 399 3.58 -8.47 12.72
N ASN A 400 4.62 -8.83 13.46
CA ASN A 400 6.00 -8.85 12.95
C ASN A 400 6.12 -9.59 11.59
N ARG A 401 5.39 -10.69 11.40
CA ARG A 401 5.43 -11.44 10.14
C ARG A 401 4.80 -10.66 8.97
N LEU A 402 3.69 -9.96 9.19
CA LEU A 402 2.83 -9.44 8.13
C LEU A 402 2.96 -7.92 7.94
N SER A 403 2.81 -7.15 9.01
CA SER A 403 2.83 -5.68 8.95
C SER A 403 4.25 -5.14 8.77
N TYR A 404 5.24 -5.77 9.43
CA TYR A 404 6.65 -5.38 9.41
C TYR A 404 7.40 -6.07 8.27
N LEU A 405 7.66 -7.39 8.40
CA LEU A 405 8.55 -8.10 7.49
C LEU A 405 7.94 -8.27 6.08
N LYS A 406 6.71 -8.77 5.97
CA LYS A 406 6.05 -8.89 4.65
C LYS A 406 5.81 -7.50 4.04
N GLY A 407 5.39 -6.51 4.83
CA GLY A 407 5.26 -5.11 4.42
C GLY A 407 6.56 -4.54 3.82
N SER A 408 7.69 -4.66 4.54
CA SER A 408 9.02 -4.27 4.04
C SER A 408 9.43 -5.01 2.77
N HIS A 409 9.15 -6.32 2.68
CA HIS A 409 9.44 -7.08 1.47
C HIS A 409 8.54 -6.73 0.28
N LEU A 410 7.35 -6.16 0.49
CA LEU A 410 6.59 -5.57 -0.62
C LEU A 410 7.34 -4.38 -1.22
N LEU A 411 8.00 -3.56 -0.39
CA LEU A 411 8.82 -2.45 -0.86
C LEU A 411 10.08 -2.94 -1.61
N TYR A 412 10.71 -4.03 -1.16
CA TYR A 412 11.77 -4.69 -1.95
C TYR A 412 11.29 -5.13 -3.33
N MET A 413 10.13 -5.79 -3.40
CA MET A 413 9.58 -6.24 -4.68
C MET A 413 9.14 -5.08 -5.58
N LEU A 414 8.59 -3.99 -5.01
CA LEU A 414 8.27 -2.78 -5.77
C LEU A 414 9.53 -2.11 -6.34
N ARG A 415 10.61 -2.02 -5.56
CA ARG A 415 11.92 -1.57 -6.06
C ARG A 415 12.42 -2.44 -7.21
N TRP A 416 12.26 -3.76 -7.10
CA TRP A 416 12.61 -4.71 -8.17
C TRP A 416 11.76 -4.50 -9.44
N ILE A 417 10.45 -4.29 -9.31
CA ILE A 417 9.50 -4.13 -10.44
C ILE A 417 9.67 -2.77 -11.15
N LEU A 418 9.95 -1.71 -10.39
CA LEU A 418 9.98 -0.33 -10.88
C LEU A 418 11.40 0.17 -11.21
N GLY A 419 12.42 -0.44 -10.58
CA GLY A 419 13.76 0.10 -10.49
C GLY A 419 13.87 1.18 -9.41
N ASP A 420 15.04 1.26 -8.76
CA ASP A 420 15.28 2.15 -7.62
C ASP A 420 14.97 3.62 -7.94
N ALA A 421 15.44 4.15 -9.08
CA ALA A 421 15.24 5.56 -9.42
C ALA A 421 13.75 5.96 -9.49
N THR A 422 12.93 5.12 -10.12
CA THR A 422 11.47 5.31 -10.22
C THR A 422 10.81 5.19 -8.85
N PHE A 423 11.18 4.15 -8.08
CA PHE A 423 10.64 3.93 -6.75
C PHE A 423 10.92 5.10 -5.80
N PHE A 424 12.18 5.53 -5.69
CA PHE A 424 12.53 6.65 -4.81
C PHE A 424 11.90 7.96 -5.28
N THR A 425 11.75 8.18 -6.60
CA THR A 425 11.01 9.35 -7.11
C THR A 425 9.55 9.30 -6.68
N ALA A 426 8.87 8.16 -6.84
CA ALA A 426 7.48 7.99 -6.43
C ALA A 426 7.27 8.22 -4.93
N VAL A 427 8.14 7.64 -4.10
CA VAL A 427 8.06 7.78 -2.64
C VAL A 427 8.36 9.21 -2.20
N ASN A 428 9.31 9.90 -2.83
CA ASN A 428 9.55 11.32 -2.55
C ASN A 428 8.34 12.19 -2.94
N ASN A 429 7.67 11.89 -4.07
CA ASN A 429 6.43 12.57 -4.45
C ASN A 429 5.32 12.30 -3.42
N TYR A 430 5.14 11.05 -3.00
CA TYR A 430 4.19 10.67 -1.94
C TYR A 430 4.44 11.42 -0.62
N LEU A 431 5.70 11.49 -0.16
CA LEU A 431 6.08 12.22 1.05
C LEU A 431 5.96 13.75 0.92
N SER A 432 5.87 14.27 -0.30
CA SER A 432 5.83 15.70 -0.61
C SER A 432 4.45 16.16 -1.10
N ASP A 433 3.49 15.24 -1.25
CA ASP A 433 2.12 15.55 -1.63
C ASP A 433 1.49 16.44 -0.56
N PRO A 434 1.06 17.68 -0.88
CA PRO A 434 0.42 18.57 0.08
C PRO A 434 -0.84 17.99 0.74
N ALA A 435 -1.50 17.00 0.14
CA ALA A 435 -2.65 16.33 0.73
C ALA A 435 -2.26 15.28 1.79
N LEU A 436 -1.03 14.76 1.74
CA LEU A 436 -0.56 13.66 2.59
C LEU A 436 0.51 14.11 3.59
N ALA A 437 1.35 15.07 3.21
CA ALA A 437 2.44 15.57 4.03
C ALA A 437 1.92 16.24 5.31
N TYR A 438 2.40 15.77 6.45
CA TYR A 438 1.91 16.10 7.78
C TYR A 438 0.45 15.72 8.02
N GLY A 439 -0.09 14.80 7.24
CA GLY A 439 -1.45 14.29 7.33
C GLY A 439 -1.46 12.76 7.38
N TYR A 440 -2.44 12.20 6.66
CA TYR A 440 -2.72 10.77 6.63
C TYR A 440 -2.72 10.23 5.20
N ALA A 441 -2.34 8.97 5.03
CA ALA A 441 -2.31 8.31 3.73
C ALA A 441 -2.78 6.86 3.80
N THR A 442 -3.40 6.41 2.72
CA THR A 442 -3.87 5.04 2.53
C THR A 442 -2.96 4.29 1.56
N THR A 443 -3.11 2.96 1.50
CA THR A 443 -2.36 2.16 0.51
C THR A 443 -2.67 2.58 -0.94
N ALA A 444 -3.87 3.11 -1.19
CA ALA A 444 -4.25 3.62 -2.50
C ALA A 444 -3.45 4.88 -2.88
N ASP A 445 -3.13 5.73 -1.92
CA ASP A 445 -2.33 6.94 -2.14
C ASP A 445 -0.88 6.58 -2.50
N LEU A 446 -0.28 5.59 -1.83
CA LEU A 446 1.03 5.09 -2.23
C LEU A 446 0.99 4.47 -3.63
N LYS A 447 -0.02 3.63 -3.91
CA LYS A 447 -0.20 3.00 -5.22
C LYS A 447 -0.26 4.05 -6.32
N SER A 448 -1.10 5.07 -6.18
CA SER A 448 -1.28 6.10 -7.22
C SER A 448 0.02 6.83 -7.54
N HIS A 449 0.84 7.14 -6.53
CA HIS A 449 2.15 7.76 -6.71
C HIS A 449 3.15 6.84 -7.43
N LEU A 450 3.17 5.54 -7.10
CA LEU A 450 3.99 4.54 -7.77
C LEU A 450 3.58 4.36 -9.23
N GLU A 451 2.28 4.32 -9.53
CA GLU A 451 1.74 4.21 -10.89
C GLU A 451 2.02 5.47 -11.70
N ALA A 452 1.83 6.65 -11.12
CA ALA A 452 2.09 7.94 -11.77
C ALA A 452 3.57 8.10 -12.16
N ALA A 453 4.49 7.70 -11.28
CA ALA A 453 5.94 7.78 -11.56
C ALA A 453 6.41 6.73 -12.57
N SER A 454 5.79 5.56 -12.59
CA SER A 454 6.26 4.42 -13.40
C SER A 454 5.53 4.22 -14.72
N GLY A 455 4.31 4.75 -14.86
CA GLY A 455 3.40 4.45 -15.97
C GLY A 455 2.91 3.00 -16.00
N LYS A 456 3.12 2.22 -14.93
CA LYS A 456 2.69 0.82 -14.83
C LYS A 456 1.40 0.70 -14.02
N ASP A 457 0.51 -0.20 -14.42
CA ASP A 457 -0.62 -0.64 -13.58
C ASP A 457 -0.12 -1.66 -12.55
N LEU A 458 -0.23 -1.30 -11.27
CA LEU A 458 0.19 -2.08 -10.11
C LEU A 458 -1.00 -2.71 -9.38
N THR A 459 -2.22 -2.63 -9.92
CA THR A 459 -3.41 -3.25 -9.34
C THR A 459 -3.19 -4.72 -9.02
N TYR A 460 -2.62 -5.47 -9.97
CA TYR A 460 -2.31 -6.88 -9.75
C TYR A 460 -1.39 -7.11 -8.54
N PHE A 461 -0.43 -6.20 -8.30
CA PHE A 461 0.54 -6.35 -7.23
C PHE A 461 -0.14 -6.16 -5.88
N PHE A 462 -0.92 -5.09 -5.72
CA PHE A 462 -1.62 -4.82 -4.47
C PHE A 462 -2.71 -5.87 -4.18
N ASP A 463 -3.43 -6.32 -5.21
CA ASP A 463 -4.44 -7.39 -5.06
C ASP A 463 -3.80 -8.72 -4.62
N GLN A 464 -2.63 -9.06 -5.15
CA GLN A 464 -1.97 -10.33 -4.84
C GLN A 464 -1.20 -10.29 -3.51
N TRP A 465 -0.54 -9.17 -3.22
CA TRP A 465 0.47 -9.12 -2.16
C TRP A 465 0.05 -8.34 -0.92
N PHE A 466 -0.76 -7.28 -1.09
CA PHE A 466 -1.25 -6.48 0.02
C PHE A 466 -2.54 -7.06 0.62
N THR A 467 -3.59 -7.22 -0.20
CA THR A 467 -4.86 -7.82 0.24
C THR A 467 -4.83 -9.35 0.16
N GLY A 468 -4.21 -9.89 -0.90
CA GLY A 468 -4.00 -11.32 -1.08
C GLY A 468 -3.08 -11.94 -0.02
N GLN A 469 -3.33 -13.22 0.24
CA GLN A 469 -2.55 -14.01 1.20
C GLN A 469 -1.59 -14.97 0.52
N GLY A 470 -0.59 -15.42 1.29
CA GLY A 470 0.34 -16.46 0.86
C GLY A 470 1.50 -15.95 0.01
N TYR A 471 2.13 -16.88 -0.70
CA TYR A 471 3.30 -16.71 -1.57
C TYR A 471 3.38 -17.86 -2.60
N PRO A 472 4.14 -17.70 -3.70
CA PRO A 472 4.37 -18.75 -4.68
C PRO A 472 5.55 -19.67 -4.34
N SER A 473 5.48 -20.89 -4.83
CA SER A 473 6.59 -21.84 -4.98
C SER A 473 6.82 -22.10 -6.46
N TYR A 474 7.99 -21.75 -6.97
CA TYR A 474 8.33 -21.91 -8.39
C TYR A 474 8.83 -23.33 -8.71
N GLN A 475 8.39 -23.87 -9.85
CA GLN A 475 8.98 -25.06 -10.46
C GLN A 475 9.60 -24.63 -11.80
N VAL A 476 10.93 -24.53 -11.82
CA VAL A 476 11.73 -24.07 -12.97
C VAL A 476 12.27 -25.28 -13.71
N GLU A 477 11.73 -25.56 -14.89
CA GLU A 477 12.31 -26.54 -15.81
C GLU A 477 13.14 -25.79 -16.86
N TRP A 478 14.40 -26.17 -17.06
CA TRP A 478 15.26 -25.48 -18.01
C TRP A 478 16.03 -26.45 -18.91
N TYR A 479 16.17 -26.05 -20.18
CA TYR A 479 16.66 -26.87 -21.29
C TYR A 479 17.79 -26.10 -22.00
N PRO A 480 19.05 -26.31 -21.61
CA PRO A 480 20.17 -25.70 -22.31
C PRO A 480 20.38 -26.37 -23.67
N VAL A 481 20.47 -25.56 -24.72
CA VAL A 481 20.70 -25.99 -26.11
C VAL A 481 21.81 -25.13 -26.70
N GLY A 482 23.03 -25.68 -26.75
CA GLY A 482 24.21 -24.91 -27.16
C GLY A 482 24.37 -23.66 -26.29
N ASN A 483 24.34 -22.48 -26.91
CA ASN A 483 24.46 -21.19 -26.22
C ASN A 483 23.12 -20.58 -25.77
N SER A 484 22.00 -21.29 -25.96
CA SER A 484 20.67 -20.83 -25.62
C SER A 484 20.06 -21.66 -24.50
N VAL A 485 18.97 -21.17 -23.92
CA VAL A 485 18.16 -21.89 -22.95
C VAL A 485 16.69 -21.70 -23.25
N GLN A 486 15.91 -22.76 -23.12
CA GLN A 486 14.46 -22.66 -22.92
C GLN A 486 14.13 -22.86 -21.44
N VAL A 487 13.10 -22.17 -20.95
CA VAL A 487 12.64 -22.27 -19.57
C VAL A 487 11.13 -22.44 -19.55
N ARG A 488 10.63 -23.44 -18.83
CA ARG A 488 9.23 -23.50 -18.41
C ARG A 488 9.14 -23.08 -16.95
N LEU A 489 8.40 -22.01 -16.69
CA LEU A 489 8.10 -21.56 -15.34
C LEU A 489 6.70 -21.99 -14.96
N ASN A 490 6.59 -22.75 -13.87
CA ASN A 490 5.34 -23.02 -13.19
C ASN A 490 5.38 -22.44 -11.78
N GLN A 491 4.22 -22.24 -11.18
CA GLN A 491 4.07 -21.94 -9.77
C GLN A 491 2.88 -22.65 -9.14
N THR A 492 3.04 -22.97 -7.86
CA THR A 492 1.93 -23.31 -6.96
C THR A 492 1.85 -22.23 -5.88
N GLN A 493 0.66 -22.03 -5.30
CA GLN A 493 0.43 -21.01 -4.29
C GLN A 493 0.20 -21.65 -2.93
N SER A 494 0.72 -21.01 -1.87
CA SER A 494 0.51 -21.45 -0.50
C SER A 494 -0.91 -21.20 0.03
N HIS A 495 -1.69 -20.34 -0.64
CA HIS A 495 -3.05 -19.98 -0.21
C HIS A 495 -3.98 -19.75 -1.41
N ALA A 496 -5.24 -20.19 -1.29
CA ALA A 496 -6.22 -20.17 -2.39
C ALA A 496 -6.79 -18.78 -2.72
N SER A 497 -6.55 -17.76 -1.88
CA SER A 497 -7.01 -16.39 -2.14
C SER A 497 -6.34 -15.76 -3.36
N VAL A 498 -5.16 -16.24 -3.75
CA VAL A 498 -4.42 -15.77 -4.91
C VAL A 498 -4.20 -16.96 -5.82
N GLY A 499 -4.82 -16.95 -7.01
CA GLY A 499 -4.69 -18.05 -7.98
C GLY A 499 -3.37 -18.04 -8.76
N PHE A 500 -2.67 -16.91 -8.79
CA PHE A 500 -1.38 -16.75 -9.47
C PHE A 500 -0.68 -15.46 -9.01
N PHE A 501 0.62 -15.53 -8.71
CA PHE A 501 1.44 -14.37 -8.40
C PHE A 501 2.22 -13.91 -9.63
N ARG A 502 1.85 -12.76 -10.20
CA ARG A 502 2.57 -12.18 -11.34
C ARG A 502 3.83 -11.47 -10.83
N LEU A 503 5.00 -11.89 -11.31
CA LEU A 503 6.28 -11.26 -10.96
C LEU A 503 7.27 -11.34 -12.14
N PRO A 504 8.15 -10.34 -12.29
CA PRO A 504 9.39 -10.51 -13.05
C PRO A 504 10.34 -11.42 -12.29
N VAL A 505 10.61 -12.62 -12.80
CA VAL A 505 11.41 -13.67 -12.14
C VAL A 505 12.85 -13.66 -12.65
N PRO A 506 13.85 -13.32 -11.81
CA PRO A 506 15.26 -13.39 -12.18
C PRO A 506 15.81 -14.82 -12.08
N LEU A 507 16.43 -15.29 -13.18
CA LEU A 507 17.21 -16.53 -13.24
C LEU A 507 18.65 -16.22 -13.66
N LEU A 508 19.62 -16.61 -12.83
CA LEU A 508 21.05 -16.49 -13.14
C LEU A 508 21.56 -17.80 -13.69
N PHE A 509 21.85 -17.82 -15.00
CA PHE A 509 22.47 -18.95 -15.67
C PHE A 509 23.99 -18.83 -15.58
N ARG A 510 24.67 -19.96 -15.35
CA ARG A 510 26.12 -20.03 -15.21
C ARG A 510 26.70 -21.20 -15.99
N ASN A 511 27.92 -21.00 -16.48
CA ASN A 511 28.81 -22.09 -16.83
C ASN A 511 29.91 -22.17 -15.77
N THR A 512 29.83 -23.19 -14.92
CA THR A 512 30.74 -23.42 -13.79
C THR A 512 32.16 -23.80 -14.23
N ASN A 513 32.36 -24.18 -15.51
CA ASN A 513 33.67 -24.52 -16.05
C ASN A 513 34.39 -23.29 -16.64
N THR A 514 33.64 -22.36 -17.23
CA THR A 514 34.21 -21.15 -17.89
C THR A 514 34.03 -19.88 -17.06
N ASN A 515 33.33 -19.94 -15.93
CA ASN A 515 32.94 -18.79 -15.09
C ASN A 515 32.09 -17.73 -15.83
N GLN A 516 31.45 -18.09 -16.94
CA GLN A 516 30.49 -17.22 -17.62
C GLN A 516 29.15 -17.24 -16.87
N GLN A 517 28.47 -16.09 -16.82
CA GLN A 517 27.15 -15.98 -16.22
C GLN A 517 26.29 -14.93 -16.93
N LYS A 518 24.97 -15.14 -16.94
CA LYS A 518 23.98 -14.18 -17.45
C LYS A 518 22.72 -14.24 -16.59
N LEU A 519 22.31 -13.09 -16.07
CA LEU A 519 21.01 -12.91 -15.42
C LEU A 519 19.96 -12.63 -16.50
N VAL A 520 18.88 -13.41 -16.51
CA VAL A 520 17.73 -13.20 -17.37
C VAL A 520 16.50 -13.01 -16.50
N VAL A 521 15.67 -12.01 -16.80
CA VAL A 521 14.44 -11.71 -16.05
C VAL A 521 13.24 -12.03 -16.92
N PHE A 522 12.41 -12.97 -16.48
CA PHE A 522 11.23 -13.43 -17.20
C PHE A 522 9.95 -12.82 -16.61
N ASP A 523 9.15 -12.10 -17.41
CA ASP A 523 7.84 -11.59 -16.98
C ASP A 523 6.83 -12.75 -16.91
N HIS A 524 6.71 -13.35 -15.73
CA HIS A 524 5.88 -14.52 -15.49
C HIS A 524 4.44 -14.09 -15.22
N THR A 525 3.60 -14.27 -16.23
CA THR A 525 2.22 -13.75 -16.28
C THR A 525 1.16 -14.84 -16.30
N SER A 526 1.54 -16.09 -16.53
CA SER A 526 0.67 -17.27 -16.47
C SER A 526 1.44 -18.51 -16.07
N ASP A 527 0.77 -19.48 -15.45
CA ASP A 527 1.37 -20.76 -15.06
C ASP A 527 1.77 -21.61 -16.29
N GLY A 528 2.90 -22.33 -16.20
CA GLY A 528 3.46 -23.13 -17.29
C GLY A 528 4.03 -22.33 -18.46
N GLN A 529 4.33 -21.04 -18.27
CA GLN A 529 4.81 -20.17 -19.35
C GLN A 529 6.20 -20.58 -19.82
N LEU A 530 6.36 -20.66 -21.15
CA LEU A 530 7.63 -20.96 -21.82
C LEU A 530 8.37 -19.68 -22.22
N PHE A 531 9.67 -19.67 -22.00
CA PHE A 531 10.60 -18.61 -22.39
C PHE A 531 11.80 -19.20 -23.11
N ALA A 532 12.48 -18.38 -23.91
CA ALA A 532 13.76 -18.71 -24.50
C ALA A 532 14.70 -17.50 -24.45
N ASP A 533 15.99 -17.74 -24.24
CA ASP A 533 17.01 -16.69 -24.23
C ASP A 533 18.34 -17.23 -24.79
N ASN A 534 19.09 -16.38 -25.50
CA ASN A 534 20.45 -16.68 -25.94
C ASN A 534 21.46 -16.20 -24.89
N LEU A 535 22.05 -17.14 -24.17
CA LEU A 535 22.99 -16.88 -23.09
C LEU A 535 24.39 -16.48 -23.60
N GLY A 536 24.74 -16.88 -24.82
CA GLY A 536 26.08 -16.71 -25.38
C GLY A 536 27.12 -17.72 -24.86
N PHE A 537 26.67 -18.70 -24.06
CA PHE A 537 27.48 -19.80 -23.53
C PHE A 537 26.57 -20.98 -23.16
N GLU A 538 27.15 -22.17 -23.04
CA GLU A 538 26.43 -23.36 -22.58
C GLU A 538 26.24 -23.34 -21.06
N ALA A 539 25.01 -23.25 -20.57
CA ALA A 539 24.73 -23.21 -19.13
C ALA A 539 24.80 -24.60 -18.47
N THR A 540 25.55 -24.68 -17.37
CA THR A 540 25.67 -25.87 -16.53
C THR A 540 24.85 -25.76 -15.24
N GLU A 541 24.53 -24.54 -14.81
CA GLU A 541 23.79 -24.24 -13.57
C GLU A 541 22.79 -23.09 -13.80
N VAL A 542 21.71 -23.08 -13.02
CA VAL A 542 20.78 -21.94 -12.89
C VAL A 542 20.46 -21.69 -11.42
N LEU A 543 20.37 -20.43 -11.03
CA LEU A 543 19.90 -20.00 -9.72
C LEU A 543 18.65 -19.13 -9.88
N LEU A 544 17.63 -19.39 -9.06
CA LEU A 544 16.47 -18.51 -8.92
C LEU A 544 16.81 -17.38 -7.95
N ASP A 545 16.54 -16.14 -8.37
CA ASP A 545 16.60 -14.94 -7.54
C ASP A 545 17.85 -14.87 -6.63
N PRO A 546 19.06 -14.82 -7.25
CA PRO A 546 20.31 -14.96 -6.52
C PRO A 546 20.55 -13.83 -5.50
N ASP A 547 19.82 -12.71 -5.60
CA ASP A 547 19.91 -11.54 -4.71
C ASP A 547 18.71 -11.39 -3.78
N VAL A 548 17.80 -12.38 -3.79
CA VAL A 548 16.74 -12.56 -2.79
C VAL A 548 15.78 -11.35 -2.74
N TRP A 549 15.22 -10.99 -3.89
CA TRP A 549 14.23 -9.92 -4.03
C TRP A 549 12.79 -10.39 -3.81
N LEU A 550 12.49 -11.66 -4.12
CA LEU A 550 11.14 -12.16 -4.25
C LEU A 550 10.74 -13.01 -3.04
N ILE A 551 9.55 -12.74 -2.47
CA ILE A 551 8.95 -13.61 -1.45
C ILE A 551 8.52 -14.93 -2.12
N THR A 552 9.35 -15.96 -1.97
CA THR A 552 9.09 -17.31 -2.51
C THR A 552 9.61 -18.36 -1.54
N ARG A 553 9.10 -19.59 -1.63
CA ARG A 553 9.63 -20.71 -0.83
C ARG A 553 9.51 -22.02 -1.59
N ASN A 554 10.31 -23.02 -1.24
CA ASN A 554 10.22 -24.39 -1.77
C ASN A 554 10.31 -24.45 -3.30
N ASN A 555 11.16 -23.59 -3.87
CA ASN A 555 11.38 -23.55 -5.31
C ASN A 555 12.19 -24.76 -5.77
N THR A 556 11.84 -25.33 -6.91
CA THR A 556 12.60 -26.43 -7.54
C THR A 556 13.18 -25.98 -8.87
N LEU A 557 14.43 -26.39 -9.15
CA LEU A 557 15.10 -26.13 -10.41
C LEU A 557 15.55 -27.46 -11.00
N THR A 558 14.97 -27.82 -12.14
CA THR A 558 15.23 -29.10 -12.81
C THR A 558 15.89 -28.83 -14.15
N LYS A 559 17.17 -29.19 -14.26
CA LYS A 559 17.86 -29.28 -15.55
C LYS A 559 17.31 -30.50 -16.26
N THR A 560 16.67 -30.30 -17.39
CA THR A 560 16.16 -31.40 -18.18
C THR A 560 17.08 -31.65 -19.37
N SER A 561 17.37 -32.93 -19.63
CA SER A 561 18.14 -33.39 -20.78
C SER A 561 17.25 -34.21 -21.71
N GLY A 562 17.53 -34.07 -23.00
CA GLY A 562 16.61 -34.49 -24.08
C GLY A 562 16.08 -33.25 -24.78
N PRO A 563 15.77 -33.34 -26.08
CA PRO A 563 15.06 -32.23 -26.72
C PRO A 563 13.80 -32.01 -25.90
N LEU A 564 13.55 -30.78 -25.45
CA LEU A 564 12.16 -30.40 -25.52
C LEU A 564 11.91 -29.84 -26.90
N PRO A 565 10.74 -30.16 -27.45
CA PRO A 565 10.50 -30.05 -28.86
C PRO A 565 10.56 -28.60 -29.30
N VAL A 566 10.58 -28.39 -30.60
CA VAL A 566 10.09 -27.18 -31.28
C VAL A 566 10.15 -25.85 -30.49
N VAL A 567 11.14 -25.00 -30.76
CA VAL A 567 11.15 -23.62 -30.22
C VAL A 567 10.09 -22.80 -30.95
N PHE A 568 8.97 -22.49 -30.30
CA PHE A 568 7.97 -21.59 -30.88
C PHE A 568 8.41 -20.12 -30.76
N SER A 569 8.56 -19.43 -31.89
CA SER A 569 8.81 -17.98 -31.92
C SER A 569 7.53 -17.16 -32.01
N ARG A 570 6.44 -17.75 -32.54
CA ARG A 570 5.15 -17.08 -32.70
C ARG A 570 4.01 -18.08 -32.58
N PHE A 571 2.92 -17.64 -31.94
CA PHE A 571 1.61 -18.28 -32.04
C PHE A 571 0.54 -17.19 -32.01
N SER A 572 -0.30 -17.16 -33.04
CA SER A 572 -1.32 -16.14 -33.28
C SER A 572 -2.54 -16.73 -34.00
N ILE A 573 -3.66 -16.01 -33.96
CA ILE A 573 -4.88 -16.40 -34.67
C ILE A 573 -5.28 -15.28 -35.62
N GLU A 574 -5.65 -15.66 -36.85
CA GLU A 574 -6.21 -14.79 -37.87
C GLU A 574 -7.63 -15.26 -38.19
N CYS A 575 -8.60 -14.34 -38.25
CA CYS A 575 -9.97 -14.71 -38.61
C CYS A 575 -10.17 -14.68 -40.12
N ARG A 576 -10.61 -15.79 -40.73
CA ARG A 576 -11.04 -15.88 -42.13
C ARG A 576 -12.56 -16.06 -42.18
N GLY A 577 -13.28 -14.94 -42.18
CA GLY A 577 -14.75 -14.95 -42.02
C GLY A 577 -15.12 -15.43 -40.61
N ASN A 578 -15.90 -16.51 -40.52
CA ASN A 578 -16.31 -17.09 -39.23
C ASN A 578 -15.34 -18.15 -38.70
N SER A 579 -14.26 -18.45 -39.41
CA SER A 579 -13.35 -19.54 -39.06
C SER A 579 -12.00 -19.01 -38.57
N PRO A 580 -11.54 -19.42 -37.37
CA PRO A 580 -10.17 -19.19 -36.93
C PRO A 580 -9.14 -19.90 -37.81
N ARG A 581 -8.09 -19.18 -38.19
CA ARG A 581 -6.83 -19.72 -38.70
C ARG A 581 -5.78 -19.55 -37.63
N LEU A 582 -5.23 -20.65 -37.14
CA LEU A 582 -4.11 -20.64 -36.22
C LEU A 582 -2.83 -20.57 -37.03
N CYS A 583 -1.94 -19.64 -36.70
CA CYS A 583 -0.63 -19.46 -37.32
C CYS A 583 0.44 -19.56 -36.23
N TRP A 584 1.41 -20.45 -36.40
CA TRP A 584 2.57 -20.54 -35.52
C TRP A 584 3.86 -20.64 -36.31
N GLN A 585 4.94 -20.25 -35.65
CA GLN A 585 6.27 -20.29 -36.22
C GLN A 585 7.21 -20.98 -35.24
N THR A 586 8.09 -21.80 -35.79
CA THR A 586 9.13 -22.51 -35.07
C THR A 586 10.48 -22.00 -35.53
N THR A 587 11.45 -21.84 -34.63
CA THR A 587 12.83 -21.44 -34.99
C THR A 587 13.81 -22.61 -34.95
N GLU A 588 13.45 -23.67 -34.25
CA GLU A 588 14.18 -24.93 -34.21
C GLU A 588 13.17 -26.05 -33.94
N GLU A 589 13.36 -27.21 -34.55
CA GLU A 589 12.58 -28.43 -34.35
C GLU A 589 13.57 -29.57 -34.20
N VAL A 590 13.41 -30.39 -33.16
CA VAL A 590 14.29 -31.53 -32.92
C VAL A 590 13.41 -32.72 -32.59
N ASN A 591 13.45 -33.74 -33.44
CA ASN A 591 12.61 -34.94 -33.37
C ASN A 591 11.09 -34.67 -33.31
N ALA A 592 10.63 -33.52 -33.81
CA ALA A 592 9.23 -33.15 -33.79
C ALA A 592 8.43 -34.04 -34.75
N ASP A 593 7.43 -34.77 -34.28
CA ASP A 593 6.60 -35.60 -35.17
C ASP A 593 5.46 -34.75 -35.74
N TYR A 594 4.58 -34.22 -34.90
CA TYR A 594 3.44 -33.41 -35.35
C TYR A 594 2.96 -32.41 -34.30
N PHE A 595 2.20 -31.43 -34.78
CA PHE A 595 1.45 -30.47 -33.99
C PHE A 595 -0.02 -30.86 -33.94
N GLU A 596 -0.57 -31.05 -32.75
CA GLU A 596 -2.00 -31.13 -32.51
C GLU A 596 -2.58 -29.75 -32.23
N ILE A 597 -3.68 -29.44 -32.90
CA ILE A 597 -4.43 -28.23 -32.66
C ILE A 597 -5.53 -28.60 -31.67
N GLU A 598 -5.46 -28.05 -30.48
CA GLU A 598 -6.44 -28.30 -29.44
C GLU A 598 -7.35 -27.09 -29.24
N GLN A 599 -8.63 -27.37 -29.07
CA GLN A 599 -9.67 -26.40 -28.83
C GLN A 599 -10.36 -26.69 -27.50
N SER A 600 -10.74 -25.63 -26.79
CA SER A 600 -11.55 -25.69 -25.57
C SER A 600 -12.61 -24.59 -25.55
N THR A 601 -13.74 -24.83 -24.88
CA THR A 601 -14.76 -23.81 -24.58
C THR A 601 -14.58 -23.16 -23.21
N ASP A 602 -13.81 -23.79 -22.31
CA ASP A 602 -13.64 -23.39 -20.91
C ASP A 602 -12.16 -23.27 -20.47
N ALA A 603 -11.22 -23.48 -21.39
CA ALA A 603 -9.78 -23.56 -21.18
C ALA A 603 -9.33 -24.70 -20.22
N ARG A 604 -10.21 -25.63 -19.89
CA ARG A 604 -9.94 -26.76 -18.97
C ARG A 604 -10.06 -28.09 -19.67
N GLN A 605 -11.13 -28.30 -20.44
CA GLN A 605 -11.35 -29.51 -21.23
C GLN A 605 -10.95 -29.25 -22.68
N TRP A 606 -10.00 -30.04 -23.18
CA TRP A 606 -9.39 -29.86 -24.50
C TRP A 606 -9.78 -30.99 -25.44
N LYS A 607 -10.11 -30.62 -26.68
CA LYS A 607 -10.38 -31.54 -27.78
C LYS A 607 -9.42 -31.25 -28.93
N THR A 608 -8.74 -32.27 -29.44
CA THR A 608 -7.97 -32.16 -30.68
C THR A 608 -8.90 -31.95 -31.87
N VAL A 609 -8.71 -30.86 -32.61
CA VAL A 609 -9.48 -30.48 -33.80
C VAL A 609 -8.68 -30.60 -35.10
N GLY A 610 -7.38 -30.84 -34.99
CA GLY A 610 -6.50 -30.98 -36.16
C GLY A 610 -5.12 -31.48 -35.81
N ARG A 611 -4.40 -31.94 -36.84
CA ARG A 611 -2.97 -32.25 -36.77
C ARG A 611 -2.24 -31.68 -37.98
N VAL A 612 -1.04 -31.17 -37.77
CA VAL A 612 -0.12 -30.69 -38.81
C VAL A 612 1.23 -31.36 -38.59
N GLN A 613 1.77 -32.02 -39.63
CA GLN A 613 3.08 -32.68 -39.52
C GLN A 613 4.18 -31.64 -39.31
N ALA A 614 5.10 -31.92 -38.38
CA ALA A 614 6.29 -31.11 -38.20
C ALA A 614 7.36 -31.46 -39.23
N VAL A 615 8.38 -30.62 -39.38
CA VAL A 615 9.52 -30.89 -40.29
C VAL A 615 10.43 -31.99 -39.73
N GLY A 616 10.31 -32.33 -38.44
CA GLY A 616 11.14 -33.34 -37.80
C GLY A 616 12.35 -32.72 -37.13
N ASN A 617 13.36 -32.45 -37.95
CA ASN A 617 14.61 -31.84 -37.51
C ASN A 617 14.89 -30.61 -38.37
N SER A 618 14.77 -29.42 -37.78
CA SER A 618 14.97 -28.14 -38.47
C SER A 618 15.69 -27.15 -37.57
N ARG A 619 16.62 -26.39 -38.16
CA ARG A 619 17.28 -25.23 -37.51
C ARG A 619 17.01 -23.92 -38.24
N VAL A 620 16.07 -23.95 -39.16
CA VAL A 620 15.58 -22.78 -39.88
C VAL A 620 14.16 -22.50 -39.42
N THR A 621 13.75 -21.25 -39.59
CA THR A 621 12.39 -20.83 -39.25
C THR A 621 11.38 -21.54 -40.14
N ASN A 622 10.41 -22.24 -39.54
CA ASN A 622 9.30 -22.88 -40.26
C ASN A 622 7.98 -22.23 -39.84
N ASP A 623 7.17 -21.86 -40.82
CA ASP A 623 5.85 -21.29 -40.61
C ASP A 623 4.77 -22.33 -40.87
N TYR A 624 3.83 -22.44 -39.94
CA TYR A 624 2.72 -23.37 -40.01
C TYR A 624 1.40 -22.64 -39.86
N PHE A 625 0.35 -23.26 -40.39
CA PHE A 625 -1.00 -22.82 -40.15
C PHE A 625 -1.98 -23.99 -40.11
N PHE A 626 -3.11 -23.76 -39.46
CA PHE A 626 -4.24 -24.67 -39.47
C PHE A 626 -5.55 -23.87 -39.52
N ASP A 627 -6.39 -24.14 -40.50
CA ASP A 627 -7.72 -23.55 -40.62
C ASP A 627 -8.74 -24.46 -39.92
N THR A 628 -9.48 -23.95 -38.94
CA THR A 628 -10.47 -24.76 -38.21
C THR A 628 -11.80 -24.79 -38.94
N GLU A 629 -12.44 -25.96 -39.01
CA GLU A 629 -13.80 -26.09 -39.54
C GLU A 629 -14.85 -25.64 -38.50
N GLY A 630 -15.73 -24.73 -38.91
CA GLY A 630 -16.86 -24.26 -38.10
C GLY A 630 -16.74 -22.82 -37.61
N ALA A 631 -17.91 -22.21 -37.38
CA ALA A 631 -18.03 -20.88 -36.80
C ALA A 631 -17.94 -20.97 -35.27
N LEU A 632 -16.80 -20.57 -34.70
CA LEU A 632 -16.66 -20.47 -33.25
C LEU A 632 -16.77 -19.01 -32.85
N SER A 633 -17.97 -18.60 -32.44
CA SER A 633 -18.23 -17.25 -31.95
C SER A 633 -17.30 -16.83 -30.80
N GLN A 634 -16.79 -17.80 -30.02
CA GLN A 634 -15.70 -17.66 -29.05
C GLN A 634 -15.13 -19.04 -28.67
N GLY A 635 -13.80 -19.21 -28.62
CA GLY A 635 -13.16 -20.46 -28.18
C GLY A 635 -11.68 -20.27 -27.82
N TYR A 636 -11.11 -21.17 -27.02
CA TYR A 636 -9.71 -21.18 -26.63
C TYR A 636 -8.93 -22.21 -27.45
N PHE A 637 -7.70 -21.86 -27.83
CA PHE A 637 -6.85 -22.69 -28.67
C PHE A 637 -5.44 -22.79 -28.11
N ARG A 638 -4.81 -23.95 -28.29
CA ARG A 638 -3.38 -24.14 -28.09
C ARG A 638 -2.84 -25.13 -29.12
N ILE A 639 -1.55 -25.07 -29.39
CA ILE A 639 -0.84 -26.09 -30.16
C ILE A 639 -0.16 -27.02 -29.16
N ARG A 640 -0.42 -28.32 -29.28
CA ARG A 640 0.32 -29.37 -28.57
C ARG A 640 1.21 -30.09 -29.57
N GLU A 641 2.49 -29.82 -29.52
CA GLU A 641 3.48 -30.57 -30.26
C GLU A 641 3.69 -31.96 -29.64
N THR A 642 3.99 -32.95 -30.48
CA THR A 642 4.40 -34.30 -30.09
C THR A 642 5.69 -34.70 -30.83
N ASP A 643 6.69 -35.15 -30.09
CA ASP A 643 7.96 -35.71 -30.60
C ASP A 643 7.77 -37.13 -31.14
N MET A 644 8.73 -37.59 -31.95
CA MET A 644 8.83 -38.97 -32.45
C MET A 644 8.98 -40.02 -31.32
N ASP A 645 9.39 -39.61 -30.12
CA ASP A 645 9.45 -40.47 -28.93
C ASP A 645 8.17 -40.42 -28.07
N GLY A 646 7.15 -39.67 -28.51
CA GLY A 646 5.85 -39.54 -27.87
C GLY A 646 5.78 -38.50 -26.74
N LYS A 647 6.85 -37.77 -26.44
CA LYS A 647 6.79 -36.62 -25.53
C LYS A 647 6.01 -35.48 -26.17
N MET A 648 5.38 -34.65 -25.35
CA MET A 648 4.53 -33.56 -25.83
C MET A 648 4.87 -32.26 -25.13
N GLN A 649 4.71 -31.15 -25.84
CA GLN A 649 4.74 -29.80 -25.26
C GLN A 649 3.63 -28.92 -25.84
N GLY A 650 3.25 -27.86 -25.13
CA GLY A 650 2.18 -26.96 -25.56
C GLY A 650 2.62 -25.52 -25.72
N THR A 651 1.98 -24.78 -26.62
CA THR A 651 2.04 -23.30 -26.63
C THR A 651 1.19 -22.72 -25.50
N ARG A 652 1.32 -21.39 -25.29
CA ARG A 652 0.30 -20.61 -24.57
C ARG A 652 -1.10 -20.82 -25.17
N ILE A 653 -2.12 -20.59 -24.36
CA ILE A 653 -3.52 -20.58 -24.79
C ILE A 653 -3.84 -19.21 -25.41
N ILE A 654 -4.52 -19.21 -26.57
CA ILE A 654 -5.02 -17.99 -27.22
C ILE A 654 -6.52 -18.12 -27.44
N ALA A 655 -7.28 -17.09 -27.12
CA ALA A 655 -8.71 -17.03 -27.43
C ALA A 655 -8.93 -16.57 -28.89
N ALA A 656 -9.76 -17.27 -29.65
CA ALA A 656 -10.29 -16.81 -30.93
C ALA A 656 -11.70 -16.26 -30.78
N LYS A 657 -11.99 -15.20 -31.54
CA LYS A 657 -13.32 -14.61 -31.70
C LYS A 657 -13.61 -14.43 -33.19
N CYS A 658 -13.68 -15.52 -33.93
CA CYS A 658 -13.93 -15.48 -35.37
C CYS A 658 -15.39 -15.89 -35.64
N GLY A 659 -16.16 -15.00 -36.25
CA GLY A 659 -17.60 -15.20 -36.43
C GLY A 659 -18.51 -14.57 -35.37
N ALA A 660 -17.95 -13.75 -34.48
CA ALA A 660 -18.70 -12.62 -33.96
C ALA A 660 -18.83 -11.58 -35.08
N GLY A 661 -19.76 -11.79 -36.01
CA GLY A 661 -20.43 -10.62 -36.58
C GLY A 661 -20.95 -9.87 -35.36
N ASN A 662 -20.40 -8.69 -35.09
CA ASN A 662 -20.73 -7.89 -33.91
C ASN A 662 -22.25 -7.83 -33.77
N GLU A 663 -22.85 -8.65 -32.90
CA GLU A 663 -24.17 -8.40 -32.34
C GLU A 663 -24.01 -7.16 -31.47
N SER A 664 -23.93 -6.00 -32.11
CA SER A 664 -24.10 -4.74 -31.42
C SER A 664 -25.59 -4.61 -31.15
N TRP A 665 -25.94 -4.94 -29.93
CA TRP A 665 -27.18 -4.51 -29.34
C TRP A 665 -27.02 -3.02 -29.03
N LYS A 666 -27.98 -2.20 -29.46
CA LYS A 666 -28.00 -0.76 -29.20
C LYS A 666 -29.19 -0.45 -28.32
N VAL A 667 -28.95 0.38 -27.31
CA VAL A 667 -29.99 1.01 -26.49
C VAL A 667 -29.98 2.50 -26.80
N TYR A 668 -31.08 3.02 -27.32
CA TYR A 668 -31.20 4.45 -27.64
C TYR A 668 -32.67 4.94 -27.59
N PRO A 669 -32.91 6.22 -27.29
CA PRO A 669 -31.93 7.20 -26.81
C PRO A 669 -31.41 6.81 -25.42
N ASN A 670 -30.14 7.12 -25.17
CA ASN A 670 -29.49 6.98 -23.88
C ASN A 670 -28.55 8.18 -23.71
N PRO A 671 -28.89 9.20 -22.91
CA PRO A 671 -29.95 9.19 -21.89
C PRO A 671 -31.38 9.05 -22.43
N VAL A 672 -32.27 8.42 -21.66
CA VAL A 672 -33.69 8.19 -21.99
C VAL A 672 -34.60 9.06 -21.13
N ARG A 673 -35.66 9.63 -21.72
CA ARG A 673 -36.75 10.30 -20.98
C ARG A 673 -37.91 9.36 -20.72
N ASP A 674 -38.67 8.98 -21.75
CA ASP A 674 -39.89 8.19 -21.54
C ASP A 674 -39.79 6.77 -22.11
N VAL A 675 -39.13 6.59 -23.26
CA VAL A 675 -39.05 5.31 -23.97
C VAL A 675 -37.66 5.10 -24.57
N PHE A 676 -37.04 3.95 -24.34
CA PHE A 676 -35.83 3.53 -25.05
C PHE A 676 -36.09 2.35 -25.97
N THR A 677 -35.30 2.23 -27.04
CA THR A 677 -35.33 1.15 -28.02
C THR A 677 -34.14 0.22 -27.81
N LEU A 678 -34.39 -1.08 -27.71
CA LEU A 678 -33.37 -2.12 -27.85
C LEU A 678 -33.43 -2.68 -29.28
N SER A 679 -32.32 -2.64 -30.00
CA SER A 679 -32.23 -3.23 -31.35
C SER A 679 -30.95 -4.02 -31.51
N ASN A 680 -30.99 -5.11 -32.30
CA ASN A 680 -29.78 -5.82 -32.71
C ASN A 680 -29.46 -5.56 -34.19
N SER A 681 -28.18 -5.60 -34.51
CA SER A 681 -27.65 -5.34 -35.86
C SER A 681 -27.85 -6.51 -36.84
N LEU A 682 -28.45 -7.63 -36.41
CA LEU A 682 -28.61 -8.86 -37.20
C LEU A 682 -30.05 -9.12 -37.66
N GLY A 683 -31.00 -8.22 -37.39
CA GLY A 683 -32.39 -8.41 -37.84
C GLY A 683 -33.15 -9.52 -37.10
N LYS A 684 -32.60 -10.05 -36.00
CA LYS A 684 -33.20 -11.18 -35.26
C LYS A 684 -34.33 -10.72 -34.34
N PRO A 685 -35.39 -11.53 -34.13
CA PRO A 685 -36.46 -11.22 -33.18
C PRO A 685 -35.92 -10.95 -31.76
N VAL A 686 -36.29 -9.82 -31.16
CA VAL A 686 -36.03 -9.57 -29.74
C VAL A 686 -37.03 -10.39 -28.90
N ALA A 687 -36.61 -11.56 -28.43
CA ALA A 687 -37.42 -12.47 -27.62
C ALA A 687 -36.82 -12.67 -26.22
N GLY A 688 -37.67 -12.82 -25.20
CA GLY A 688 -37.27 -13.08 -23.82
C GLY A 688 -37.81 -12.07 -22.80
N GLU A 689 -37.59 -12.38 -21.52
CA GLU A 689 -37.88 -11.47 -20.41
C GLU A 689 -36.79 -10.41 -20.29
N LEU A 690 -37.19 -9.14 -20.23
CA LEU A 690 -36.28 -8.04 -19.96
C LEU A 690 -36.35 -7.65 -18.48
N LEU A 691 -35.20 -7.64 -17.81
CA LEU A 691 -35.05 -7.24 -16.41
C LEU A 691 -34.20 -5.98 -16.31
N LEU A 692 -34.70 -4.97 -15.61
CA LEU A 692 -33.95 -3.74 -15.33
C LEU A 692 -33.63 -3.65 -13.83
N PHE A 693 -32.41 -3.21 -13.49
CA PHE A 693 -31.95 -3.08 -12.10
C PHE A 693 -31.44 -1.66 -11.80
N ASP A 694 -31.62 -1.18 -10.57
CA ASP A 694 -31.02 0.07 -10.09
C ASP A 694 -29.54 -0.11 -9.69
N VAL A 695 -28.84 0.99 -9.34
CA VAL A 695 -27.42 0.97 -8.91
C VAL A 695 -27.14 0.17 -7.63
N ARG A 696 -28.18 -0.17 -6.86
CA ARG A 696 -28.09 -1.01 -5.66
C ARG A 696 -28.36 -2.48 -5.96
N GLY A 697 -28.63 -2.84 -7.23
CA GLY A 697 -28.93 -4.20 -7.67
C GLY A 697 -30.40 -4.60 -7.46
N ASN A 698 -31.29 -3.66 -7.12
CA ASN A 698 -32.71 -3.96 -6.97
C ASN A 698 -33.40 -4.01 -8.33
N ARG A 699 -34.28 -4.99 -8.53
CA ARG A 699 -35.09 -5.12 -9.75
C ARG A 699 -36.17 -4.05 -9.80
N VAL A 700 -36.25 -3.29 -10.90
CA VAL A 700 -37.17 -2.15 -11.06
C VAL A 700 -38.14 -2.27 -12.23
N LEU A 701 -37.88 -3.12 -13.23
CA LEU A 701 -38.80 -3.37 -14.34
C LEU A 701 -38.72 -4.84 -14.80
N LEU A 702 -39.88 -5.42 -15.14
CA LEU A 702 -40.01 -6.70 -15.84
C LEU A 702 -41.03 -6.55 -16.96
N GLU A 703 -40.65 -6.91 -18.18
CA GLU A 703 -41.60 -6.96 -19.30
C GLU A 703 -41.38 -8.23 -20.13
N SER A 704 -42.43 -9.03 -20.29
CA SER A 704 -42.45 -10.25 -21.13
C SER A 704 -43.26 -9.99 -22.39
N SER A 705 -42.79 -10.48 -23.55
CA SER A 705 -43.60 -10.43 -24.78
C SER A 705 -43.24 -11.54 -25.77
N SER A 706 -44.18 -11.81 -26.68
CA SER A 706 -44.01 -12.64 -27.86
C SER A 706 -42.96 -12.04 -28.83
N PRO A 707 -42.37 -12.84 -29.75
CA PRO A 707 -41.29 -12.39 -30.63
C PRO A 707 -41.74 -11.22 -31.52
N ALA A 708 -41.14 -10.04 -31.33
CA ALA A 708 -41.46 -8.83 -32.09
C ALA A 708 -40.20 -8.24 -32.72
N GLY A 709 -40.03 -8.45 -34.03
CA GLY A 709 -39.08 -7.73 -34.89
C GLY A 709 -37.62 -7.61 -34.41
N ASP A 710 -36.81 -6.86 -35.15
CA ASP A 710 -35.40 -6.59 -34.83
C ASP A 710 -35.18 -5.42 -33.86
N ARG A 711 -36.28 -4.73 -33.47
CA ARG A 711 -36.31 -3.59 -32.56
C ARG A 711 -37.49 -3.68 -31.60
N ARG A 712 -37.29 -3.25 -30.35
CA ARG A 712 -38.34 -3.18 -29.34
C ARG A 712 -38.22 -1.94 -28.46
N ASN A 713 -39.35 -1.31 -28.18
CA ASN A 713 -39.46 -0.11 -27.36
C ASN A 713 -39.89 -0.46 -25.93
N PHE A 714 -39.30 0.19 -24.93
CA PHE A 714 -39.56 0.00 -23.50
C PHE A 714 -39.91 1.33 -22.84
N ASN A 715 -41.07 1.41 -22.19
CA ASN A 715 -41.52 2.60 -21.48
C ASN A 715 -40.94 2.63 -20.06
N VAL A 716 -40.17 3.67 -19.76
CA VAL A 716 -39.50 3.93 -18.47
C VAL A 716 -39.96 5.23 -17.84
N GLN A 717 -41.06 5.83 -18.31
CA GLN A 717 -41.59 7.10 -17.77
C GLN A 717 -41.89 7.04 -16.26
N HIS A 718 -42.21 5.85 -15.75
CA HIS A 718 -42.52 5.61 -14.33
C HIS A 718 -41.27 5.43 -13.45
N LEU A 719 -40.07 5.34 -14.03
CA LEU A 719 -38.81 5.23 -13.29
C LEU A 719 -38.27 6.61 -12.90
N ARG A 720 -37.63 6.71 -11.73
CA ARG A 720 -36.99 7.95 -11.28
C ARG A 720 -35.71 8.23 -12.10
N PRO A 721 -35.26 9.49 -12.21
CA PRO A 721 -33.96 9.80 -12.79
C PRO A 721 -32.83 9.02 -12.11
N GLY A 722 -31.91 8.45 -12.88
CA GLY A 722 -30.84 7.59 -12.35
C GLY A 722 -30.25 6.61 -13.36
N LEU A 723 -29.18 5.92 -12.94
CA LEU A 723 -28.52 4.91 -13.76
C LEU A 723 -29.14 3.52 -13.50
N TYR A 724 -29.53 2.85 -14.58
CA TYR A 724 -30.11 1.52 -14.56
C TYR A 724 -29.25 0.56 -15.37
N SER A 725 -29.29 -0.73 -15.01
CA SER A 725 -28.58 -1.79 -15.73
C SER A 725 -29.55 -2.81 -16.32
N LEU A 726 -29.23 -3.22 -17.54
CA LEU A 726 -29.91 -4.25 -18.30
C LEU A 726 -28.91 -5.40 -18.56
N PRO A 727 -28.92 -6.45 -17.74
CA PRO A 727 -28.01 -7.59 -17.93
C PRO A 727 -28.42 -8.40 -19.16
N SER A 728 -27.45 -8.81 -19.97
CA SER A 728 -27.68 -9.72 -21.09
C SER A 728 -27.46 -11.17 -20.62
N GLY A 729 -28.48 -12.02 -20.76
CA GLY A 729 -28.37 -13.43 -20.40
C GLY A 729 -27.27 -14.14 -21.19
N ALA A 730 -26.53 -15.04 -20.53
CA ALA A 730 -25.38 -15.80 -21.04
C ALA A 730 -23.99 -15.11 -20.97
N GLY A 731 -23.68 -14.43 -19.87
CA GLY A 731 -22.29 -14.08 -19.52
C GLY A 731 -21.63 -12.98 -20.36
N ARG A 732 -22.42 -12.07 -20.94
CA ARG A 732 -21.97 -10.85 -21.64
C ARG A 732 -22.14 -9.60 -20.76
N GLU A 733 -21.42 -8.51 -21.05
CA GLU A 733 -21.59 -7.22 -20.38
C GLU A 733 -23.03 -6.69 -20.52
N GLY A 734 -23.58 -6.09 -19.45
CA GLY A 734 -24.92 -5.49 -19.44
C GLY A 734 -24.93 -4.05 -19.96
N PHE A 735 -26.06 -3.61 -20.53
CA PHE A 735 -26.25 -2.22 -20.98
C PHE A 735 -26.53 -1.30 -19.79
N ARG A 736 -25.95 -0.10 -19.79
CA ARG A 736 -26.29 0.97 -18.84
C ARG A 736 -27.28 1.94 -19.49
N ILE A 737 -28.35 2.27 -18.78
CA ILE A 737 -29.40 3.17 -19.24
C ILE A 737 -29.46 4.33 -18.24
N LEU A 738 -29.15 5.54 -18.69
CA LEU A 738 -29.27 6.76 -17.90
C LEU A 738 -30.66 7.36 -18.13
N LYS A 739 -31.51 7.35 -17.10
CA LYS A 739 -32.82 8.01 -17.10
C LYS A 739 -32.65 9.46 -16.67
N GLU A 740 -33.08 10.39 -17.52
CA GLU A 740 -33.19 11.83 -17.20
C GLU A 740 -34.41 12.14 -16.33
#